data_AF-U4KRU3-F1
#
_entry.id   AF-U4KRU3-F1
#
_cell.length_a   1.000
_cell.length_b   1.000
_cell.length_c   1.000
_cell.angle_alpha   90.00
_cell.angle_beta   90.00
_cell.angle_gamma   90.00
#
_symmetry.space_group_name_H-M   'P 1'
#
loop_
_entity.id
_entity.type
_entity.pdbx_description
1 polymer ?
#
loop_
_entity_poly.entity_id
_entity_poly.type
_entity_poly.pdbx_seq_one_letter_code
_entity_poly.pdbx_strand_id
1 'polypeptide(L)'
;MKKLMFVLLSVFALFSLFGCDEKTGDPTLSSPQNVTIENGVVTWQSVEGATSYRIVVGTSSFTTTNTTFDLKQVTIPEGSHSVSVIALKDKTVSNPSSSVTYTVTLDTGDLYSRLLKLVNESYEPEMSLSDFNNDPSQYEAYLQMSLMMNSVALSMTQTDLSETDAYNMVKQVYEMPQRMQQTISIRDLMTEINDLSAYGMKSTDFSNVAVNLMMTFIGMNRDRAEHEFQTQSVVYQQQEDAFLLKYPAVDFSSISEIFMPYLTPEQESLFMEFFLPESNVEAKMDFVYYTYSEILNQIEYNYFYDDGNPYFSLFFDVFVQIKASDLTLYNSLKGYDHPMRAYFDYLMDSQDLEYSHSYLTQLETNLAMMTSIIDAISENEVMFKEVFSELSSYLNTLYSSIPESVFDQLANIEMALEISEAILIKNELLDVLITTLPEEETFIKFFTLMDLMAQSVSGVQSNNTETEIAVVAKIERASIDLLLNILVEVTTEDVMAILTLQNDLYETVTIIDEYYQYDEQKIKVDVLFELVSYVLNFLDDSMITHEDKVIYLETLLQSEAFLSLQNKSIELLLQSLENQEMYPPEMVMLLIELSESKDDIIAALDLFKTLGIAFIDEFRLTNGKAIADLILFLDEPQTVIDAAFYEELEAVIFGIREYHEILFSLNSVENIETVLRAIRVPLKSSILNSMMPTTDFDVAYERLVPSLASLIYEIAILENDLFASLDQAEVASMINTNVWQIEDPELLYSVVFILVVDNALTLANKERFLEIITNLFDTLLKDAFILEMTNSTEQAMDEMRLEISNYYSDLFDELDTLALLDFSNMTETERQSVYSFPARMFNFSEGIMPPIEPN
;
A
#
# COMPACT_ATOMS: atom_id res chain seq x y z
N MET A 1 -5.99 8.50 21.70
CA MET A 1 -5.76 9.95 21.53
C MET A 1 -4.61 10.48 22.41
N LYS A 2 -4.69 10.45 23.75
CA LYS A 2 -3.58 10.96 24.62
C LYS A 2 -2.19 10.35 24.37
N LYS A 3 -2.09 9.06 24.05
CA LYS A 3 -0.79 8.41 23.76
C LYS A 3 -0.24 8.70 22.36
N LEU A 4 -1.11 8.98 21.38
CA LEU A 4 -0.73 9.32 20.01
C LEU A 4 -0.29 10.79 19.92
N MET A 5 -1.00 11.67 20.65
CA MET A 5 -0.65 13.08 20.83
C MET A 5 0.69 13.25 21.57
N PHE A 6 1.02 12.34 22.49
CA PHE A 6 2.30 12.32 23.21
C PHE A 6 3.50 11.99 22.32
N VAL A 7 3.32 11.11 21.32
CA VAL A 7 4.37 10.75 20.36
C VAL A 7 4.56 11.85 19.32
N LEU A 8 3.46 12.45 18.84
CA LEU A 8 3.50 13.58 17.90
C LEU A 8 4.15 14.84 18.51
N LEU A 9 3.99 15.05 19.82
CA LEU A 9 4.55 16.20 20.54
C LEU A 9 6.03 16.07 20.88
N SER A 10 6.50 14.88 21.27
CA SER A 10 7.92 14.67 21.52
C SER A 10 8.75 15.02 20.28
N VAL A 11 8.17 14.83 19.10
CA VAL A 11 8.76 15.23 17.81
C VAL A 11 8.68 16.76 17.64
N PHE A 12 7.53 17.41 17.81
CA PHE A 12 7.40 18.88 17.62
C PHE A 12 8.19 19.75 18.62
N ALA A 13 8.36 19.29 19.86
CA ALA A 13 9.03 20.02 20.93
C ALA A 13 10.56 20.14 20.72
N LEU A 14 11.13 19.33 19.82
CA LEU A 14 12.56 19.31 19.50
C LEU A 14 12.99 20.38 18.48
N PHE A 15 12.06 21.20 17.95
CA PHE A 15 12.31 21.93 16.71
C PHE A 15 12.39 23.45 16.73
N SER A 16 11.75 24.16 17.65
CA SER A 16 11.82 25.64 17.69
C SER A 16 12.98 26.12 18.53
N LEU A 17 13.99 26.88 18.05
CA LEU A 17 15.10 27.59 18.77
C LEU A 17 15.69 28.71 17.84
N PHE A 18 15.92 30.02 18.23
CA PHE A 18 16.98 31.01 17.75
C PHE A 18 16.75 32.58 17.80
N GLY A 19 17.84 33.38 18.01
CA GLY A 19 18.01 34.87 17.75
C GLY A 19 19.42 35.51 18.05
N CYS A 20 19.87 36.64 17.40
CA CYS A 20 21.28 37.19 17.33
C CYS A 20 21.53 38.70 17.74
N ASP A 21 22.81 39.14 17.91
CA ASP A 21 23.30 40.38 18.61
C ASP A 21 24.39 41.24 17.86
N GLU A 22 24.59 42.54 18.21
CA GLU A 22 25.48 43.53 17.50
C GLU A 22 26.53 44.31 18.38
N LYS A 23 27.63 44.83 17.77
CA LYS A 23 28.79 45.52 18.42
C LYS A 23 28.92 47.02 18.09
N THR A 24 29.51 47.82 19.00
CA THR A 24 30.13 49.15 18.70
C THR A 24 31.43 49.42 19.48
N GLY A 25 32.26 50.35 18.98
CA GLY A 25 33.69 50.56 19.32
C GLY A 25 34.06 51.71 20.29
N ASP A 26 35.36 52.05 20.31
CA ASP A 26 36.15 52.73 21.39
C ASP A 26 37.07 53.87 20.80
N PRO A 27 38.05 54.57 21.45
CA PRO A 27 38.53 54.72 22.87
C PRO A 27 39.01 56.14 23.33
N THR A 28 39.83 56.28 24.41
CA THR A 28 41.20 56.92 24.34
C THR A 28 42.14 56.76 25.58
N LEU A 29 43.08 55.80 25.50
CA LEU A 29 44.48 55.66 26.03
C LEU A 29 45.17 54.66 25.05
N SER A 30 46.51 54.56 25.03
CA SER A 30 47.21 53.57 24.17
C SER A 30 46.92 52.13 24.61
N SER A 31 46.55 51.24 23.68
CA SER A 31 46.28 49.83 23.99
C SER A 31 47.51 49.11 24.53
N PRO A 32 47.35 48.25 25.57
CA PRO A 32 48.34 47.24 25.92
C PRO A 32 48.75 46.39 24.69
N GLN A 33 50.04 46.07 24.60
CA GLN A 33 50.64 45.33 23.48
C GLN A 33 51.26 44.01 23.97
N ASN A 34 51.55 43.10 23.05
CA ASN A 34 52.15 41.78 23.33
C ASN A 34 51.34 40.94 24.32
N VAL A 35 50.02 40.89 24.13
CA VAL A 35 49.16 40.03 24.95
C VAL A 35 49.31 38.59 24.50
N THR A 36 49.71 37.71 25.41
CA THR A 36 49.83 36.27 25.17
C THR A 36 49.20 35.49 26.33
N ILE A 37 48.72 34.28 26.04
CA ILE A 37 48.21 33.34 27.04
C ILE A 37 49.09 32.10 26.99
N GLU A 38 49.72 31.78 28.11
CA GLU A 38 50.46 30.53 28.29
C GLU A 38 49.98 29.86 29.58
N ASN A 39 49.56 28.59 29.47
CA ASN A 39 49.08 27.79 30.61
C ASN A 39 47.93 28.41 31.44
N GLY A 40 47.10 29.26 30.82
CA GLY A 40 45.99 29.96 31.48
C GLY A 40 46.40 31.27 32.16
N VAL A 41 47.65 31.71 32.03
CA VAL A 41 48.10 33.03 32.52
C VAL A 41 48.21 33.97 31.35
N VAL A 42 47.46 35.07 31.38
CA VAL A 42 47.55 36.15 30.40
C VAL A 42 48.64 37.15 30.82
N THR A 43 49.53 37.50 29.89
CA THR A 43 50.64 38.43 30.11
C THR A 43 50.68 39.50 29.04
N TRP A 44 51.08 40.73 29.38
CA TRP A 44 51.14 41.86 28.44
C TRP A 44 52.26 42.85 28.79
N GLN A 45 52.56 43.77 27.88
CA GLN A 45 53.50 44.86 28.10
C GLN A 45 52.83 46.06 28.81
N SER A 46 53.53 46.68 29.75
CA SER A 46 53.03 47.85 30.46
C SER A 46 52.78 49.05 29.54
N VAL A 47 51.70 49.81 29.81
CA VAL A 47 51.32 51.04 29.11
C VAL A 47 51.75 52.27 29.92
N GLU A 48 52.47 53.19 29.30
CA GLU A 48 52.99 54.39 29.94
C GLU A 48 51.84 55.29 30.45
N GLY A 49 51.88 55.61 31.75
CA GLY A 49 50.87 56.42 32.43
C GLY A 49 49.68 55.66 33.01
N ALA A 50 49.52 54.36 32.73
CA ALA A 50 48.49 53.53 33.34
C ALA A 50 48.78 53.23 34.82
N THR A 51 47.76 53.30 35.66
CA THR A 51 47.83 52.97 37.10
C THR A 51 47.33 51.57 37.42
N SER A 52 46.52 50.98 36.53
CA SER A 52 46.01 49.61 36.61
C SER A 52 45.56 49.12 35.23
N TYR A 53 45.19 47.84 35.14
CA TYR A 53 44.68 47.20 33.92
C TYR A 53 43.38 46.47 34.21
N ARG A 54 42.45 46.51 33.26
CA ARG A 54 41.24 45.71 33.22
C ARG A 54 41.40 44.61 32.18
N ILE A 55 41.35 43.36 32.61
CA ILE A 55 41.27 42.20 31.73
C ILE A 55 39.79 41.96 31.46
N VAL A 56 39.40 42.00 30.19
CA VAL A 56 38.05 41.66 29.74
C VAL A 56 38.10 40.28 29.12
N VAL A 57 37.31 39.36 29.66
CA VAL A 57 37.16 37.98 29.19
C VAL A 57 35.69 37.81 28.83
N GLY A 58 35.37 37.86 27.54
CA GLY A 58 33.97 37.91 27.10
C GLY A 58 33.24 39.12 27.67
N THR A 59 32.21 38.89 28.51
CA THR A 59 31.44 39.93 29.22
C THR A 59 31.97 40.22 30.63
N SER A 60 32.86 39.37 31.16
CA SER A 60 33.43 39.52 32.51
C SER A 60 34.66 40.43 32.49
N SER A 61 34.85 41.21 33.55
CA SER A 61 36.03 42.06 33.66
C SER A 61 36.68 42.01 35.05
N PHE A 62 38.02 41.92 35.06
CA PHE A 62 38.84 41.80 36.25
C PHE A 62 39.88 42.90 36.26
N THR A 63 40.23 43.44 37.42
CA THR A 63 41.22 44.53 37.52
C THR A 63 42.46 44.09 38.28
N THR A 64 43.64 44.43 37.79
CA THR A 64 44.93 44.15 38.43
C THR A 64 45.88 45.34 38.27
N THR A 65 46.87 45.45 39.15
CA THR A 65 47.97 46.42 39.03
C THR A 65 49.23 45.82 38.40
N ASN A 66 49.27 44.50 38.23
CA ASN A 66 50.38 43.79 37.59
C ASN A 66 50.18 43.70 36.08
N THR A 67 51.22 43.30 35.33
CA THR A 67 51.14 43.05 33.88
C THR A 67 50.90 41.58 33.54
N THR A 68 50.37 40.82 34.50
CA THR A 68 50.00 39.42 34.37
C THR A 68 48.71 39.13 35.15
N PHE A 69 47.94 38.14 34.72
CA PHE A 69 46.73 37.70 35.39
C PHE A 69 46.48 36.20 35.13
N ASP A 70 46.19 35.45 36.19
CA ASP A 70 45.93 34.00 36.11
C ASP A 70 44.42 33.76 35.92
N LEU A 71 44.03 33.32 34.73
CA LEU A 71 42.63 33.09 34.36
C LEU A 71 42.04 31.87 35.08
N LYS A 72 42.86 30.98 35.64
CA LYS A 72 42.39 29.81 36.42
C LYS A 72 41.95 30.16 37.84
N GLN A 73 42.29 31.35 38.32
CA GLN A 73 41.93 31.82 39.67
C GLN A 73 40.58 32.51 39.71
N VAL A 74 39.93 32.66 38.55
CA VAL A 74 38.62 33.27 38.41
C VAL A 74 37.69 32.31 37.68
N THR A 75 36.42 32.31 38.06
CA THR A 75 35.40 31.54 37.35
C THR A 75 35.08 32.26 36.05
N ILE A 76 35.52 31.68 34.94
CA ILE A 76 35.19 32.13 33.58
C ILE A 76 34.17 31.12 33.05
N PRO A 77 33.02 31.57 32.51
CA PRO A 77 32.07 30.67 31.87
C PRO A 77 32.73 29.84 30.78
N GLU A 78 32.16 28.69 30.46
CA GLU A 78 32.68 27.84 29.39
C GLU A 78 32.53 28.51 28.01
N GLY A 79 33.31 28.09 27.02
CA GLY A 79 33.29 28.64 25.66
C GLY A 79 34.56 29.38 25.24
N SER A 80 34.55 29.90 24.00
CA SER A 80 35.66 30.66 23.41
C SER A 80 35.56 32.12 23.78
N HIS A 81 36.41 32.56 24.69
CA HIS A 81 36.42 33.93 25.18
C HIS A 81 37.51 34.74 24.51
N SER A 82 37.11 35.87 23.91
CA SER A 82 38.06 36.90 23.52
C SER A 82 38.60 37.57 24.79
N VAL A 83 39.89 37.40 25.06
CA VAL A 83 40.60 38.06 26.14
C VAL A 83 41.29 39.30 25.61
N SER A 84 40.94 40.46 26.16
CA SER A 84 41.58 41.74 25.83
C SER A 84 41.94 42.49 27.11
N VAL A 85 43.00 43.29 27.05
CA VAL A 85 43.49 44.05 28.20
C VAL A 85 43.32 45.54 27.91
N ILE A 86 42.73 46.27 28.85
CA ILE A 86 42.51 47.72 28.80
C ILE A 86 43.35 48.38 29.90
N ALA A 87 44.20 49.32 29.54
CA ALA A 87 44.92 50.16 30.50
C ALA A 87 43.98 51.22 31.10
N LEU A 88 44.16 51.51 32.39
CA LEU A 88 43.35 52.46 33.15
C LEU A 88 44.25 53.53 33.79
N LYS A 89 43.82 54.80 33.72
CA LYS A 89 44.41 55.92 34.48
C LYS A 89 43.29 56.87 34.93
N ASP A 90 43.07 56.99 36.23
CA ASP A 90 41.96 57.77 36.81
C ASP A 90 40.59 57.40 36.19
N LYS A 91 40.03 58.28 35.34
CA LYS A 91 38.76 58.07 34.60
C LYS A 91 38.97 57.76 33.11
N THR A 92 40.21 57.66 32.66
CA THR A 92 40.56 57.45 31.26
C THR A 92 40.91 55.98 31.03
N VAL A 93 40.44 55.40 29.92
CA VAL A 93 40.63 53.99 29.54
C VAL A 93 41.21 53.86 28.14
N SER A 94 42.02 52.82 27.89
CA SER A 94 42.57 52.56 26.56
C SER A 94 41.57 51.90 25.64
N ASN A 95 41.89 51.92 24.34
CA ASN A 95 41.46 50.83 23.46
C ASN A 95 41.88 49.50 24.11
N PRO A 96 41.12 48.40 23.98
CA PRO A 96 41.62 47.10 24.35
C PRO A 96 42.85 46.75 23.52
N SER A 97 43.67 45.84 24.03
CA SER A 97 44.68 45.17 23.24
C SER A 97 44.07 44.43 22.05
N SER A 98 44.90 43.94 21.13
CA SER A 98 44.50 42.82 20.26
C SER A 98 44.00 41.67 21.14
N SER A 99 42.84 41.12 20.80
CA SER A 99 42.28 39.99 21.53
C SER A 99 43.09 38.72 21.27
N VAL A 100 43.25 37.92 22.31
CA VAL A 100 43.73 36.54 22.23
C VAL A 100 42.63 35.61 22.72
N THR A 101 42.47 34.46 22.09
CA THR A 101 41.40 33.52 22.41
C THR A 101 41.79 32.65 23.60
N TYR A 102 40.90 32.54 24.58
CA TYR A 102 40.98 31.58 25.68
C TYR A 102 39.75 30.68 25.64
N THR A 103 39.97 29.38 25.43
CA THR A 103 38.88 28.40 25.39
C THR A 103 38.79 27.66 26.71
N VAL A 104 37.60 27.66 27.30
CA VAL A 104 37.23 26.82 28.44
C VAL A 104 36.35 25.69 27.88
N THR A 105 36.77 24.44 27.98
CA THR A 105 36.10 23.26 27.39
C THR A 105 35.16 22.59 28.40
N LEU A 106 34.03 22.07 27.91
CA LEU A 106 33.00 21.33 28.67
C LEU A 106 33.61 20.11 29.38
N ASP A 107 33.32 19.90 30.66
CA ASP A 107 33.65 18.66 31.36
C ASP A 107 32.54 17.61 31.15
N THR A 108 32.75 16.73 30.16
CA THR A 108 31.86 15.60 29.85
C THR A 108 31.48 14.76 31.08
N GLY A 109 32.39 14.64 32.05
CA GLY A 109 32.20 13.80 33.22
C GLY A 109 31.16 14.36 34.20
N ASP A 110 31.14 15.68 34.40
CA ASP A 110 30.19 16.33 35.31
C ASP A 110 28.77 16.30 34.75
N LEU A 111 28.60 16.65 33.47
CA LEU A 111 27.30 16.60 32.79
C LEU A 111 26.71 15.19 32.82
N TYR A 112 27.50 14.16 32.48
CA TYR A 112 27.07 12.76 32.55
C TYR A 112 26.59 12.36 33.96
N SER A 113 27.37 12.68 35.01
CA SER A 113 26.99 12.39 36.39
C SER A 113 25.68 13.07 36.79
N ARG A 114 25.50 14.35 36.40
CA ARG A 114 24.28 15.11 36.67
C ARG A 114 23.06 14.56 35.94
N LEU A 115 23.21 14.14 34.68
CA LEU A 115 22.14 13.54 33.90
C LEU A 115 21.71 12.17 34.45
N LEU A 116 22.65 11.33 34.90
CA LEU A 116 22.34 10.07 35.58
C LEU A 116 21.43 10.27 36.80
N LYS A 117 21.71 11.32 37.59
CA LYS A 117 20.94 11.65 38.79
C LYS A 117 19.52 12.15 38.50
N LEU A 118 19.25 12.63 37.28
CA LEU A 118 17.88 12.94 36.85
C LEU A 118 17.04 11.68 36.73
N VAL A 119 17.63 10.59 36.24
CA VAL A 119 16.94 9.31 36.05
C VAL A 119 16.68 8.65 37.41
N ASN A 120 17.70 8.61 38.25
CA ASN A 120 17.60 8.12 39.61
C ASN A 120 18.67 8.78 40.49
N GLU A 121 18.25 9.44 41.57
CA GLU A 121 19.13 10.17 42.48
C GLU A 121 20.24 9.30 43.08
N SER A 122 20.05 7.97 43.18
CA SER A 122 21.06 7.04 43.69
C SER A 122 22.07 6.57 42.64
N TYR A 123 21.90 6.93 41.37
CA TYR A 123 22.83 6.53 40.31
C TYR A 123 24.08 7.40 40.32
N GLU A 124 25.22 6.74 40.19
CA GLU A 124 26.54 7.34 40.03
C GLU A 124 27.23 6.69 38.82
N PRO A 125 28.20 7.37 38.18
CA PRO A 125 29.04 6.76 37.16
C PRO A 125 29.73 5.47 37.64
N GLU A 126 29.90 4.51 36.74
CA GLU A 126 30.70 3.29 36.94
C GLU A 126 30.24 2.38 38.11
N MET A 127 28.94 2.41 38.47
CA MET A 127 28.38 1.44 39.42
C MET A 127 28.46 0.00 38.89
N SER A 128 28.51 -0.94 39.82
CA SER A 128 28.67 -2.38 39.59
C SER A 128 27.46 -3.17 40.11
N LEU A 129 27.34 -4.45 39.72
CA LEU A 129 26.25 -5.32 40.19
C LEU A 129 26.12 -5.39 41.73
N SER A 130 27.23 -5.26 42.46
CA SER A 130 27.21 -5.25 43.93
C SER A 130 26.50 -4.03 44.53
N ASP A 131 26.45 -2.91 43.80
CA ASP A 131 25.77 -1.70 44.24
C ASP A 131 24.24 -1.83 44.18
N PHE A 132 23.74 -2.88 43.51
CA PHE A 132 22.31 -3.20 43.35
C PHE A 132 21.88 -4.41 44.17
N ASN A 133 22.54 -4.69 45.30
CA ASN A 133 22.29 -5.88 46.14
C ASN A 133 22.39 -7.22 45.37
N ASN A 134 23.15 -7.25 44.27
CA ASN A 134 23.21 -8.37 43.32
C ASN A 134 21.88 -8.69 42.64
N ASP A 135 20.99 -7.71 42.45
CA ASP A 135 19.81 -7.83 41.59
C ASP A 135 20.20 -7.52 40.13
N PRO A 136 20.26 -8.53 39.24
CA PRO A 136 20.68 -8.34 37.85
C PRO A 136 19.71 -7.44 37.07
N SER A 137 18.43 -7.42 37.43
CA SER A 137 17.40 -6.65 36.71
C SER A 137 17.59 -5.15 36.95
N GLN A 138 17.93 -4.77 38.18
CA GLN A 138 18.20 -3.37 38.53
C GLN A 138 19.53 -2.88 37.97
N TYR A 139 20.55 -3.74 37.95
CA TYR A 139 21.84 -3.41 37.35
C TYR A 139 21.74 -3.23 35.83
N GLU A 140 20.97 -4.09 35.14
CA GLU A 140 20.70 -3.96 33.71
C GLU A 140 19.97 -2.65 33.38
N ALA A 141 18.94 -2.29 34.16
CA ALA A 141 18.24 -1.02 34.01
C ALA A 141 19.18 0.19 34.21
N TYR A 142 20.09 0.12 35.18
CA TYR A 142 21.14 1.14 35.36
C TYR A 142 22.07 1.21 34.15
N LEU A 143 22.57 0.08 33.64
CA LEU A 143 23.51 0.04 32.52
C LEU A 143 22.91 0.69 31.26
N GLN A 144 21.65 0.38 30.95
CA GLN A 144 20.95 0.98 29.82
C GLN A 144 20.81 2.51 29.96
N MET A 145 20.37 2.97 31.13
CA MET A 145 20.22 4.40 31.39
C MET A 145 21.58 5.13 31.45
N SER A 146 22.60 4.47 31.97
CA SER A 146 23.98 4.95 32.01
C SER A 146 24.54 5.16 30.62
N LEU A 147 24.41 4.19 29.72
CA LEU A 147 24.84 4.30 28.33
C LEU A 147 24.08 5.40 27.59
N MET A 148 22.76 5.50 27.77
CA MET A 148 21.95 6.58 27.18
C MET A 148 22.40 7.95 27.68
N MET A 149 22.49 8.17 29.00
CA MET A 149 22.86 9.47 29.57
C MET A 149 24.29 9.86 29.21
N ASN A 150 25.21 8.89 29.12
CA ASN A 150 26.56 9.14 28.64
C ASN A 150 26.57 9.55 27.15
N SER A 151 25.78 8.89 26.31
CA SER A 151 25.63 9.26 24.89
C SER A 151 25.03 10.65 24.71
N VAL A 152 24.03 11.02 25.52
CA VAL A 152 23.52 12.40 25.57
C VAL A 152 24.64 13.36 25.96
N ALA A 153 25.33 13.12 27.07
CA ALA A 153 26.39 14.02 27.54
C ALA A 153 27.50 14.21 26.49
N LEU A 154 27.94 13.14 25.85
CA LEU A 154 28.92 13.18 24.76
C LEU A 154 28.39 13.97 23.57
N SER A 155 27.14 13.76 23.17
CA SER A 155 26.54 14.47 22.04
C SER A 155 26.36 15.96 22.34
N MET A 156 26.04 16.33 23.58
CA MET A 156 25.91 17.73 24.00
C MET A 156 27.25 18.50 23.90
N THR A 157 28.39 17.81 23.96
CA THR A 157 29.70 18.46 23.77
C THR A 157 29.98 18.89 22.34
N GLN A 158 29.20 18.37 21.39
CA GLN A 158 29.26 18.73 19.97
C GLN A 158 28.33 19.90 19.63
N THR A 159 27.61 20.44 20.63
CA THR A 159 26.66 21.54 20.48
C THR A 159 27.26 22.84 21.02
N ASP A 160 26.67 23.98 20.63
CA ASP A 160 27.07 25.30 21.16
C ASP A 160 26.44 25.62 22.54
N LEU A 161 25.74 24.65 23.17
CA LEU A 161 25.06 24.83 24.46
C LEU A 161 26.06 24.93 25.62
N SER A 162 25.74 25.75 26.61
CA SER A 162 26.44 25.69 27.90
C SER A 162 26.09 24.40 28.65
N GLU A 163 26.96 23.90 29.53
CA GLU A 163 26.68 22.71 30.35
C GLU A 163 25.38 22.86 31.18
N THR A 164 25.07 24.07 31.62
CA THR A 164 23.84 24.39 32.36
C THR A 164 22.61 24.30 31.45
N ASP A 165 22.71 24.82 30.24
CA ASP A 165 21.61 24.78 29.27
C ASP A 165 21.38 23.37 28.74
N ALA A 166 22.44 22.60 28.46
CA ALA A 166 22.36 21.20 28.09
C ALA A 166 21.67 20.36 29.18
N TYR A 167 22.07 20.52 30.45
CA TYR A 167 21.40 19.85 31.57
C TYR A 167 19.94 20.27 31.72
N ASN A 168 19.64 21.57 31.67
CA ASN A 168 18.28 22.07 31.85
C ASN A 168 17.36 21.65 30.70
N MET A 169 17.86 21.62 29.47
CA MET A 169 17.13 21.13 28.31
C MET A 169 16.79 19.64 28.45
N VAL A 170 17.78 18.79 28.77
CA VAL A 170 17.53 17.35 28.97
C VAL A 170 16.59 17.11 30.14
N LYS A 171 16.74 17.86 31.24
CA LYS A 171 15.81 17.83 32.37
C LYS A 171 14.40 18.23 31.93
N GLN A 172 14.27 19.26 31.11
CA GLN A 172 12.99 19.70 30.60
C GLN A 172 12.34 18.57 29.78
N VAL A 173 13.04 17.98 28.83
CA VAL A 173 12.52 16.83 28.06
C VAL A 173 12.13 15.66 28.98
N TYR A 174 12.97 15.33 29.97
CA TYR A 174 12.70 14.25 30.95
C TYR A 174 11.43 14.49 31.79
N GLU A 175 11.19 15.73 32.20
CA GLU A 175 10.04 16.10 33.03
C GLU A 175 8.77 16.41 32.20
N MET A 176 8.90 16.56 30.88
CA MET A 176 7.80 16.86 29.96
C MET A 176 6.60 15.92 30.13
N PRO A 177 6.77 14.58 30.27
CA PRO A 177 5.67 13.68 30.58
C PRO A 177 4.78 14.06 31.77
N GLN A 178 5.36 14.63 32.82
CA GLN A 178 4.62 15.03 34.01
C GLN A 178 3.95 16.38 33.81
N ARG A 179 4.61 17.32 33.12
CA ARG A 179 4.01 18.62 32.77
C ARG A 179 2.86 18.46 31.77
N MET A 180 2.99 17.55 30.82
CA MET A 180 1.97 17.17 29.84
C MET A 180 0.69 16.59 30.47
N GLN A 181 0.75 16.05 31.69
CA GLN A 181 -0.45 15.64 32.42
C GLN A 181 -1.27 16.83 32.95
N GLN A 182 -0.63 17.99 33.06
CA GLN A 182 -1.22 19.24 33.55
C GLN A 182 -1.65 20.18 32.41
N THR A 183 -1.22 19.90 31.18
CA THR A 183 -1.65 20.58 29.96
C THR A 183 -3.13 20.33 29.70
N ILE A 184 -3.94 21.38 29.76
CA ILE A 184 -5.40 21.32 29.59
C ILE A 184 -5.88 22.05 28.33
N SER A 185 -5.03 22.89 27.73
CA SER A 185 -5.32 23.62 26.49
C SER A 185 -4.20 23.51 25.46
N ILE A 186 -4.52 23.79 24.20
CA ILE A 186 -3.54 23.88 23.11
C ILE A 186 -2.53 25.02 23.35
N ARG A 187 -2.89 26.07 24.10
CA ARG A 187 -1.93 27.13 24.48
C ARG A 187 -0.92 26.65 25.52
N ASP A 188 -1.34 25.84 26.48
CA ASP A 188 -0.42 25.21 27.45
C ASP A 188 0.57 24.29 26.72
N LEU A 189 0.08 23.61 25.68
CA LEU A 189 0.86 22.72 24.83
C LEU A 189 1.93 23.47 24.03
N MET A 190 1.57 24.59 23.43
CA MET A 190 2.52 25.46 22.73
C MET A 190 3.53 26.08 23.68
N THR A 191 3.11 26.44 24.90
CA THR A 191 4.02 26.99 25.89
C THR A 191 5.11 25.96 26.24
N GLU A 192 4.71 24.70 26.41
CA GLU A 192 5.65 23.60 26.65
C GLU A 192 6.65 23.41 25.49
N ILE A 193 6.21 23.56 24.24
CA ILE A 193 7.05 23.50 23.03
C ILE A 193 7.96 24.74 22.93
N ASN A 194 7.43 25.93 23.13
CA ASN A 194 8.17 27.20 23.05
C ASN A 194 9.22 27.32 24.18
N ASP A 195 8.98 26.73 25.35
CA ASP A 195 9.97 26.74 26.42
C ASP A 195 11.21 25.91 26.03
N LEU A 196 11.06 24.89 25.19
CA LEU A 196 12.20 24.17 24.61
C LEU A 196 12.94 25.01 23.58
N SER A 197 12.32 26.09 23.06
CA SER A 197 12.92 27.09 22.16
C SER A 197 13.84 28.12 22.76
N ALA A 198 13.90 28.16 24.08
CA ALA A 198 14.73 29.12 24.80
C ALA A 198 16.24 28.79 24.74
N TYR A 199 16.63 27.53 24.49
CA TYR A 199 18.01 27.05 24.63
C TYR A 199 18.97 27.35 23.45
N GLY A 200 18.51 27.91 22.33
CA GLY A 200 19.24 28.08 21.05
C GLY A 200 19.92 26.85 20.38
N MET A 201 19.39 25.61 20.40
CA MET A 201 20.03 24.46 19.73
C MET A 201 19.79 24.44 18.21
N LYS A 202 20.83 24.15 17.40
CA LYS A 202 20.71 24.13 15.92
C LYS A 202 20.05 22.83 15.45
N SER A 203 19.37 22.83 14.30
CA SER A 203 18.88 21.58 13.68
C SER A 203 20.00 20.55 13.45
N THR A 204 21.22 21.03 13.20
CA THR A 204 22.44 20.21 13.11
C THR A 204 22.87 19.63 14.45
N ASP A 205 22.70 20.38 15.54
CA ASP A 205 23.02 19.93 16.90
C ASP A 205 22.00 18.88 17.35
N PHE A 206 20.73 19.11 17.04
CA PHE A 206 19.66 18.14 17.26
C PHE A 206 19.88 16.85 16.48
N SER A 207 20.17 16.92 15.17
CA SER A 207 20.40 15.73 14.37
C SER A 207 21.59 14.91 14.85
N ASN A 208 22.67 15.57 15.30
CA ASN A 208 23.80 14.92 15.95
C ASN A 208 23.37 14.13 17.20
N VAL A 209 22.62 14.76 18.11
CA VAL A 209 22.12 14.10 19.32
C VAL A 209 21.18 12.94 18.98
N ALA A 210 20.24 13.14 18.06
CA ALA A 210 19.25 12.15 17.67
C ALA A 210 19.89 10.92 17.02
N VAL A 211 20.81 11.11 16.07
CA VAL A 211 21.52 10.01 15.39
C VAL A 211 22.41 9.25 16.37
N ASN A 212 23.15 9.94 17.25
CA ASN A 212 24.00 9.27 18.25
C ASN A 212 23.18 8.47 19.26
N LEU A 213 22.04 9.00 19.71
CA LEU A 213 21.10 8.29 20.58
C LEU A 213 20.50 7.07 19.90
N MET A 214 20.06 7.21 18.66
CA MET A 214 19.54 6.11 17.85
C MET A 214 20.59 5.00 17.71
N MET A 215 21.83 5.36 17.35
CA MET A 215 22.96 4.41 17.26
C MET A 215 23.25 3.72 18.59
N THR A 216 23.21 4.46 19.69
CA THR A 216 23.40 3.89 21.04
C THR A 216 22.28 2.91 21.38
N PHE A 217 21.03 3.26 21.06
CA PHE A 217 19.87 2.40 21.30
C PHE A 217 19.93 1.11 20.48
N ILE A 218 20.20 1.21 19.18
CA ILE A 218 20.30 0.03 18.30
C ILE A 218 21.49 -0.83 18.74
N GLY A 219 22.63 -0.21 19.09
CA GLY A 219 23.80 -0.92 19.63
C GLY A 219 23.50 -1.72 20.91
N MET A 220 22.79 -1.12 21.87
CA MET A 220 22.37 -1.83 23.08
C MET A 220 21.44 -3.03 22.79
N ASN A 221 20.48 -2.85 21.89
CA ASN A 221 19.57 -3.94 21.51
C ASN A 221 20.31 -5.07 20.76
N ARG A 222 21.26 -4.72 19.88
CA ARG A 222 22.15 -5.68 19.22
C ARG A 222 22.96 -6.46 20.26
N ASP A 223 23.62 -5.79 21.20
CA ASP A 223 24.48 -6.45 22.19
C ASP A 223 23.67 -7.38 23.12
N ARG A 224 22.44 -7.00 23.45
CA ARG A 224 21.50 -7.86 24.17
C ARG A 224 21.10 -9.09 23.35
N ALA A 225 20.73 -8.88 22.08
CA ALA A 225 20.36 -9.96 21.18
C ALA A 225 21.52 -10.93 20.96
N GLU A 226 22.75 -10.43 20.85
CA GLU A 226 23.98 -11.23 20.78
C GLU A 226 24.15 -12.09 22.03
N HIS A 227 24.03 -11.49 23.23
CA HIS A 227 24.12 -12.26 24.47
C HIS A 227 23.05 -13.37 24.54
N GLU A 228 21.82 -13.07 24.11
CA GLU A 228 20.74 -14.04 24.06
C GLU A 228 21.02 -15.16 23.05
N PHE A 229 21.47 -14.82 21.83
CA PHE A 229 21.89 -15.78 20.81
C PHE A 229 22.97 -16.73 21.34
N GLN A 230 24.04 -16.18 21.93
CA GLN A 230 25.12 -16.99 22.51
C GLN A 230 24.62 -17.93 23.63
N THR A 231 23.72 -17.44 24.48
CA THR A 231 23.13 -18.24 25.57
C THR A 231 22.29 -19.38 25.00
N GLN A 232 21.40 -19.09 24.05
CA GLN A 232 20.52 -20.08 23.44
C GLN A 232 21.29 -21.07 22.56
N SER A 233 22.40 -20.65 21.95
CA SER A 233 23.23 -21.52 21.12
C SER A 233 23.86 -22.63 21.96
N VAL A 234 24.29 -22.31 23.19
CA VAL A 234 24.76 -23.30 24.17
C VAL A 234 23.63 -24.24 24.62
N VAL A 235 22.41 -23.73 24.84
CA VAL A 235 21.25 -24.54 25.23
C VAL A 235 20.88 -25.52 24.10
N TYR A 236 20.78 -25.03 22.87
CA TYR A 236 20.51 -25.84 21.69
C TYR A 236 21.58 -26.93 21.52
N GLN A 237 22.87 -26.60 21.63
CA GLN A 237 23.93 -27.61 21.52
C GLN A 237 23.78 -28.71 22.58
N GLN A 238 23.40 -28.35 23.81
CA GLN A 238 23.14 -29.34 24.87
C GLN A 238 21.92 -30.21 24.57
N GLN A 239 20.86 -29.64 24.00
CA GLN A 239 19.67 -30.37 23.56
C GLN A 239 20.00 -31.32 22.40
N GLU A 240 20.73 -30.84 21.39
CA GLU A 240 21.19 -31.62 20.25
C GLU A 240 22.08 -32.79 20.69
N ASP A 241 23.07 -32.55 21.55
CA ASP A 241 23.93 -33.59 22.11
C ASP A 241 23.12 -34.64 22.89
N ALA A 242 22.12 -34.20 23.67
CA ALA A 242 21.23 -35.10 24.42
C ALA A 242 20.32 -35.90 23.48
N PHE A 243 19.80 -35.27 22.43
CA PHE A 243 18.98 -35.90 21.39
C PHE A 243 19.79 -36.98 20.65
N LEU A 244 20.99 -36.66 20.18
CA LEU A 244 21.90 -37.59 19.50
C LEU A 244 22.37 -38.72 20.43
N LEU A 245 22.53 -38.47 21.72
CA LEU A 245 22.86 -39.52 22.69
C LEU A 245 21.67 -40.48 22.92
N LYS A 246 20.44 -39.95 22.96
CA LYS A 246 19.21 -40.72 23.14
C LYS A 246 18.84 -41.50 21.86
N TYR A 247 19.12 -40.92 20.70
CA TYR A 247 18.79 -41.46 19.37
C TYR A 247 20.03 -41.51 18.45
N PRO A 248 21.06 -42.33 18.77
CA PRO A 248 22.34 -42.36 18.05
C PRO A 248 22.23 -42.91 16.61
N ALA A 249 21.14 -43.62 16.32
CA ALA A 249 20.67 -43.95 14.99
C ALA A 249 19.14 -43.95 15.03
N VAL A 250 18.49 -43.35 14.04
CA VAL A 250 17.03 -43.45 13.84
C VAL A 250 16.74 -44.86 13.35
N ASP A 251 16.70 -45.82 14.28
CA ASP A 251 16.53 -47.23 14.02
C ASP A 251 15.24 -47.74 14.67
N PHE A 252 14.16 -47.66 13.90
CA PHE A 252 12.87 -48.25 14.26
C PHE A 252 12.74 -49.70 13.79
N SER A 253 13.85 -50.41 13.50
CA SER A 253 13.82 -51.82 13.08
C SER A 253 13.05 -52.69 14.06
N SER A 254 13.11 -52.42 15.37
CA SER A 254 12.32 -53.11 16.39
C SER A 254 10.80 -52.93 16.21
N ILE A 255 10.35 -51.78 15.70
CA ILE A 255 8.95 -51.52 15.33
C ILE A 255 8.63 -52.27 14.02
N SER A 256 9.51 -52.18 13.02
CA SER A 256 9.35 -52.90 11.76
C SER A 256 9.30 -54.42 11.95
N GLU A 257 10.11 -55.00 12.83
CA GLU A 257 10.10 -56.44 13.14
C GLU A 257 8.74 -56.92 13.65
N ILE A 258 7.97 -56.06 14.33
CA ILE A 258 6.64 -56.37 14.86
C ILE A 258 5.59 -56.33 13.74
N PHE A 259 5.66 -55.34 12.85
CA PHE A 259 4.60 -55.09 11.87
C PHE A 259 4.83 -55.76 10.49
N MET A 260 6.10 -55.90 10.06
CA MET A 260 6.45 -56.48 8.75
C MET A 260 5.84 -57.85 8.46
N PRO A 261 5.71 -58.81 9.42
CA PRO A 261 5.07 -60.09 9.14
C PRO A 261 3.58 -60.01 8.74
N TYR A 262 2.94 -58.86 8.97
CA TYR A 262 1.51 -58.61 8.75
C TYR A 262 1.23 -57.63 7.60
N LEU A 263 2.28 -57.13 6.94
CA LEU A 263 2.18 -56.22 5.81
C LEU A 263 2.14 -56.99 4.49
N THR A 264 1.40 -56.46 3.52
CA THR A 264 1.52 -56.88 2.11
C THR A 264 2.68 -56.14 1.42
N PRO A 265 3.24 -56.66 0.32
CA PRO A 265 4.34 -56.00 -0.40
C PRO A 265 4.02 -54.56 -0.85
N GLU A 266 2.75 -54.24 -1.12
CA GLU A 266 2.28 -52.90 -1.47
C GLU A 266 2.24 -51.96 -0.25
N GLN A 267 1.92 -52.51 0.94
CA GLN A 267 1.85 -51.77 2.20
C GLN A 267 3.23 -51.51 2.83
N GLU A 268 4.25 -52.31 2.52
CA GLU A 268 5.61 -52.14 3.05
C GLU A 268 6.20 -50.76 2.71
N SER A 269 5.99 -50.27 1.49
CA SER A 269 6.52 -48.97 1.06
C SER A 269 5.90 -47.81 1.85
N LEU A 270 4.57 -47.81 1.98
CA LEU A 270 3.83 -46.79 2.73
C LEU A 270 4.13 -46.85 4.24
N PHE A 271 4.32 -48.05 4.78
CA PHE A 271 4.73 -48.23 6.17
C PHE A 271 6.12 -47.65 6.43
N MET A 272 7.09 -47.87 5.53
CA MET A 272 8.44 -47.30 5.68
C MET A 272 8.45 -45.78 5.49
N GLU A 273 7.61 -45.24 4.60
CA GLU A 273 7.43 -43.80 4.40
C GLU A 273 6.97 -43.09 5.67
N PHE A 274 6.10 -43.72 6.47
CA PHE A 274 5.60 -43.17 7.72
C PHE A 274 6.73 -42.72 8.67
N PHE A 275 7.85 -43.46 8.68
CA PHE A 275 8.99 -43.19 9.57
C PHE A 275 10.03 -42.22 9.00
N LEU A 276 9.84 -41.70 7.77
CA LEU A 276 10.79 -40.76 7.18
C LEU A 276 10.77 -39.40 7.91
N PRO A 277 11.92 -38.71 8.03
CA PRO A 277 12.03 -37.48 8.82
C PRO A 277 11.34 -36.24 8.22
N GLU A 278 11.14 -36.19 6.89
CA GLU A 278 10.99 -34.92 6.16
C GLU A 278 9.55 -34.48 5.83
N SER A 279 8.52 -35.07 6.44
CA SER A 279 7.15 -34.54 6.24
C SER A 279 6.24 -34.71 7.45
N ASN A 280 5.60 -33.59 7.81
CA ASN A 280 4.43 -33.49 8.69
C ASN A 280 4.55 -34.20 10.05
N VAL A 281 5.56 -33.80 10.83
CA VAL A 281 5.84 -34.32 12.19
C VAL A 281 4.60 -34.22 13.10
N GLU A 282 3.85 -33.12 13.02
CA GLU A 282 2.62 -32.91 13.79
C GLU A 282 1.54 -33.94 13.45
N ALA A 283 1.23 -34.15 12.16
CA ALA A 283 0.26 -35.18 11.77
C ALA A 283 0.70 -36.59 12.16
N LYS A 284 2.01 -36.89 12.13
CA LYS A 284 2.56 -38.18 12.58
C LYS A 284 2.44 -38.34 14.10
N MET A 285 2.68 -37.29 14.87
CA MET A 285 2.46 -37.27 16.32
C MET A 285 0.99 -37.51 16.66
N ASP A 286 0.08 -36.78 16.02
CA ASP A 286 -1.37 -36.94 16.17
C ASP A 286 -1.83 -38.34 15.77
N PHE A 287 -1.26 -38.88 14.70
CA PHE A 287 -1.53 -40.25 14.28
C PHE A 287 -1.18 -41.25 15.38
N VAL A 288 0.05 -41.18 15.92
CA VAL A 288 0.50 -42.13 16.95
C VAL A 288 -0.23 -41.92 18.29
N TYR A 289 -0.57 -40.68 18.64
CA TYR A 289 -1.18 -40.35 19.93
C TYR A 289 -2.69 -40.62 19.95
N TYR A 290 -3.43 -40.16 18.94
CA TYR A 290 -4.88 -40.27 18.89
C TYR A 290 -5.33 -41.40 17.96
N THR A 291 -4.94 -41.34 16.69
CA THR A 291 -5.49 -42.20 15.63
C THR A 291 -5.18 -43.67 15.86
N TYR A 292 -3.96 -44.00 16.29
CA TYR A 292 -3.54 -45.35 16.66
C TYR A 292 -4.48 -45.99 17.70
N SER A 293 -4.87 -45.23 18.72
CA SER A 293 -5.77 -45.71 19.78
C SER A 293 -7.22 -45.85 19.30
N GLU A 294 -7.66 -44.94 18.42
CA GLU A 294 -8.98 -44.98 17.82
C GLU A 294 -9.17 -46.20 16.91
N ILE A 295 -8.16 -46.54 16.09
CA ILE A 295 -8.16 -47.75 15.28
C ILE A 295 -8.36 -49.00 16.16
N LEU A 296 -7.63 -49.09 17.28
CA LEU A 296 -7.76 -50.21 18.22
C LEU A 296 -9.14 -50.26 18.88
N ASN A 297 -9.73 -49.11 19.21
CA ASN A 297 -11.10 -49.01 19.72
C ASN A 297 -12.13 -49.48 18.68
N GLN A 298 -12.00 -49.03 17.44
CA GLN A 298 -12.86 -49.42 16.32
C GLN A 298 -12.89 -50.94 16.11
N ILE A 299 -11.71 -51.58 16.15
CA ILE A 299 -11.58 -53.04 16.04
C ILE A 299 -12.16 -53.77 17.27
N GLU A 300 -12.11 -53.18 18.47
CA GLU A 300 -12.68 -53.76 19.69
C GLU A 300 -14.21 -53.71 19.69
N TYR A 301 -14.80 -52.60 19.21
CA TYR A 301 -16.24 -52.37 19.19
C TYR A 301 -16.93 -52.72 17.86
N ASN A 302 -16.19 -53.29 16.89
CA ASN A 302 -16.68 -53.74 15.58
C ASN A 302 -17.41 -52.63 14.78
N TYR A 303 -16.80 -51.46 14.67
CA TYR A 303 -17.22 -50.42 13.72
C TYR A 303 -16.01 -49.89 12.96
N PHE A 304 -16.21 -49.37 11.75
CA PHE A 304 -15.16 -48.84 10.89
C PHE A 304 -15.54 -47.44 10.42
N TYR A 305 -14.66 -46.47 10.66
CA TYR A 305 -14.75 -45.11 10.17
C TYR A 305 -13.39 -44.72 9.60
N ASP A 306 -13.34 -44.58 8.28
CA ASP A 306 -12.17 -44.16 7.52
C ASP A 306 -12.24 -42.64 7.27
N ASP A 307 -11.20 -41.94 7.67
CA ASP A 307 -11.06 -40.48 7.50
C ASP A 307 -10.35 -40.12 6.18
N GLY A 308 -10.03 -41.11 5.34
CA GLY A 308 -9.30 -40.92 4.08
C GLY A 308 -7.78 -40.84 4.24
N ASN A 309 -7.24 -41.01 5.45
CA ASN A 309 -5.80 -41.06 5.69
C ASN A 309 -5.25 -42.45 5.28
N PRO A 310 -4.28 -42.54 4.35
CA PRO A 310 -3.74 -43.81 3.90
C PRO A 310 -3.07 -44.62 5.02
N TYR A 311 -2.54 -43.95 6.06
CA TYR A 311 -1.97 -44.61 7.23
C TYR A 311 -3.05 -45.21 8.14
N PHE A 312 -4.27 -44.63 8.18
CA PHE A 312 -5.37 -45.19 8.96
C PHE A 312 -5.72 -46.58 8.45
N SER A 313 -5.96 -46.69 7.14
CA SER A 313 -6.27 -47.95 6.47
C SER A 313 -5.15 -48.98 6.64
N LEU A 314 -3.90 -48.55 6.47
CA LEU A 314 -2.72 -49.39 6.69
C LEU A 314 -2.69 -50.02 8.09
N PHE A 315 -2.76 -49.20 9.14
CA PHE A 315 -2.67 -49.69 10.52
C PHE A 315 -3.93 -50.46 10.95
N PHE A 316 -5.12 -50.12 10.43
CA PHE A 316 -6.35 -50.88 10.68
C PHE A 316 -6.24 -52.32 10.16
N ASP A 317 -5.83 -52.50 8.90
CA ASP A 317 -5.68 -53.82 8.29
C ASP A 317 -4.65 -54.67 9.05
N VAL A 318 -3.52 -54.06 9.41
CA VAL A 318 -2.45 -54.72 10.15
C VAL A 318 -2.93 -55.16 11.53
N PHE A 319 -3.63 -54.32 12.29
CA PHE A 319 -4.15 -54.71 13.60
C PHE A 319 -5.24 -55.78 13.54
N VAL A 320 -6.10 -55.77 12.51
CA VAL A 320 -7.08 -56.85 12.28
C VAL A 320 -6.37 -58.18 12.05
N GLN A 321 -5.31 -58.19 11.23
CA GLN A 321 -4.49 -59.38 11.00
C GLN A 321 -3.82 -59.86 12.30
N ILE A 322 -3.17 -58.94 13.04
CA ILE A 322 -2.53 -59.26 14.32
C ILE A 322 -3.54 -59.84 15.32
N LYS A 323 -4.74 -59.26 15.45
CA LYS A 323 -5.81 -59.77 16.33
C LYS A 323 -6.22 -61.20 15.98
N ALA A 324 -6.27 -61.54 14.70
CA ALA A 324 -6.64 -62.87 14.22
C ALA A 324 -5.54 -63.92 14.45
N SER A 325 -4.26 -63.53 14.35
CA SER A 325 -3.12 -64.45 14.41
C SER A 325 -2.40 -64.52 15.76
N ASP A 326 -2.31 -63.42 16.49
CA ASP A 326 -1.60 -63.30 17.77
C ASP A 326 -2.33 -62.33 18.71
N LEU A 327 -3.30 -62.90 19.45
CA LEU A 327 -4.10 -62.15 20.41
C LEU A 327 -3.27 -61.62 21.60
N THR A 328 -2.10 -62.20 21.88
CA THR A 328 -1.24 -61.73 22.97
C THR A 328 -0.55 -60.44 22.56
N LEU A 329 0.04 -60.43 21.35
CA LEU A 329 0.62 -59.24 20.74
C LEU A 329 -0.44 -58.14 20.55
N TYR A 330 -1.62 -58.48 20.02
CA TYR A 330 -2.71 -57.50 19.88
C TYR A 330 -3.07 -56.81 21.20
N ASN A 331 -3.14 -57.56 22.30
CA ASN A 331 -3.44 -56.98 23.62
C ASN A 331 -2.29 -56.13 24.17
N SER A 332 -1.02 -56.42 23.84
CA SER A 332 0.10 -55.56 24.25
C SER A 332 0.13 -54.23 23.47
N LEU A 333 -0.35 -54.22 22.22
CA LEU A 333 -0.45 -53.00 21.40
C LEU A 333 -1.49 -51.98 21.95
N LYS A 334 -2.42 -52.42 22.80
CA LYS A 334 -3.43 -51.58 23.48
C LYS A 334 -2.92 -50.92 24.77
N GLY A 335 -1.72 -51.30 25.24
CA GLY A 335 -1.13 -50.74 26.46
C GLY A 335 -0.58 -49.33 26.26
N TYR A 336 -0.37 -48.62 27.36
CA TYR A 336 0.29 -47.30 27.34
C TYR A 336 1.73 -47.37 26.78
N ASP A 337 2.45 -48.45 27.05
CA ASP A 337 3.82 -48.70 26.57
C ASP A 337 3.84 -49.51 25.26
N HIS A 338 3.03 -49.12 24.27
CA HIS A 338 3.02 -49.79 22.96
C HIS A 338 4.28 -49.44 22.14
N PRO A 339 4.70 -50.27 21.17
CA PRO A 339 5.96 -50.09 20.43
C PRO A 339 6.08 -48.75 19.68
N MET A 340 4.97 -48.18 19.21
CA MET A 340 4.97 -46.87 18.53
C MET A 340 5.23 -45.69 19.49
N ARG A 341 5.17 -45.90 20.83
CA ARG A 341 5.48 -44.85 21.80
C ARG A 341 6.90 -44.32 21.69
N ALA A 342 7.87 -45.19 21.39
CA ALA A 342 9.26 -44.79 21.18
C ALA A 342 9.42 -43.87 19.95
N TYR A 343 8.60 -44.09 18.91
CA TYR A 343 8.55 -43.22 17.74
C TYR A 343 7.89 -41.88 18.06
N PHE A 344 6.79 -41.88 18.83
CA PHE A 344 6.17 -40.64 19.32
C PHE A 344 7.13 -39.80 20.16
N ASP A 345 7.86 -40.42 21.10
CA ASP A 345 8.83 -39.72 21.93
C ASP A 345 9.97 -39.13 21.09
N TYR A 346 10.41 -39.83 20.03
CA TYR A 346 11.38 -39.30 19.06
C TYR A 346 10.83 -38.07 18.31
N LEU A 347 9.59 -38.13 17.80
CA LEU A 347 8.99 -37.02 17.07
C LEU A 347 8.84 -35.77 17.95
N MET A 348 8.40 -35.96 19.20
CA MET A 348 8.25 -34.88 20.18
C MET A 348 9.60 -34.23 20.49
N ASP A 349 10.63 -35.02 20.81
CA ASP A 349 11.97 -34.49 21.09
C ASP A 349 12.58 -33.82 19.84
N SER A 350 12.30 -34.33 18.64
CA SER A 350 12.76 -33.74 17.37
C SER A 350 12.08 -32.39 17.08
N GLN A 351 10.78 -32.28 17.37
CA GLN A 351 10.03 -31.03 17.21
C GLN A 351 10.53 -29.95 18.19
N ASP A 352 10.80 -30.33 19.45
CA ASP A 352 11.39 -29.41 20.44
C ASP A 352 12.78 -28.90 20.01
N LEU A 353 13.58 -29.77 19.39
CA LEU A 353 14.89 -29.40 18.83
C LEU A 353 14.75 -28.45 17.63
N GLU A 354 13.82 -28.72 16.72
CA GLU A 354 13.54 -27.88 15.55
C GLU A 354 13.01 -26.49 15.96
N TYR A 355 12.10 -26.43 16.95
CA TYR A 355 11.64 -25.16 17.51
C TYR A 355 12.80 -24.33 18.07
N SER A 356 13.72 -24.99 18.78
CA SER A 356 14.91 -24.35 19.35
C SER A 356 15.88 -23.86 18.27
N HIS A 357 16.05 -24.63 17.18
CA HIS A 357 16.84 -24.23 16.01
C HIS A 357 16.23 -23.02 15.26
N SER A 358 14.90 -23.04 15.07
CA SER A 358 14.16 -21.94 14.44
C SER A 358 14.27 -20.65 15.26
N TYR A 359 14.14 -20.74 16.59
CA TYR A 359 14.35 -19.60 17.48
C TYR A 359 15.77 -19.02 17.37
N LEU A 360 16.80 -19.87 17.26
CA LEU A 360 18.17 -19.42 17.03
C LEU A 360 18.36 -18.73 15.69
N THR A 361 17.78 -19.27 14.62
CA THR A 361 17.83 -18.69 13.29
C THR A 361 17.17 -17.31 13.26
N GLN A 362 16.05 -17.15 13.98
CA GLN A 362 15.39 -15.85 14.16
C GLN A 362 16.29 -14.85 14.89
N LEU A 363 16.96 -15.27 15.98
CA LEU A 363 17.89 -14.42 16.72
C LEU A 363 19.10 -14.00 15.86
N GLU A 364 19.68 -14.93 15.10
CA GLU A 364 20.78 -14.65 14.17
C GLU A 364 20.37 -13.64 13.09
N THR A 365 19.18 -13.83 12.51
CA THR A 365 18.63 -12.91 11.49
C THR A 365 18.41 -11.51 12.07
N ASN A 366 17.82 -11.40 13.26
CA ASN A 366 17.60 -10.13 13.94
C ASN A 366 18.94 -9.41 14.25
N LEU A 367 19.95 -10.16 14.67
CA LEU A 367 21.28 -9.64 14.94
C LEU A 367 21.96 -9.13 13.66
N ALA A 368 21.89 -9.90 12.57
CA ALA A 368 22.42 -9.50 11.27
C ALA A 368 21.76 -8.22 10.76
N MET A 369 20.44 -8.10 10.90
CA MET A 369 19.68 -6.90 10.55
C MET A 369 20.12 -5.69 11.37
N MET A 370 20.17 -5.80 12.70
CA MET A 370 20.60 -4.69 13.57
C MET A 370 22.04 -4.25 13.29
N THR A 371 22.93 -5.21 13.01
CA THR A 371 24.33 -4.94 12.64
C THR A 371 24.40 -4.18 11.32
N SER A 372 23.65 -4.63 10.31
CA SER A 372 23.60 -3.99 9.00
C SER A 372 23.05 -2.56 9.07
N ILE A 373 22.07 -2.29 9.94
CA ILE A 373 21.55 -0.93 10.18
C ILE A 373 22.63 -0.04 10.81
N ILE A 374 23.35 -0.54 11.82
CA ILE A 374 24.45 0.21 12.47
C ILE A 374 25.54 0.54 11.45
N ASP A 375 25.92 -0.43 10.63
CA ASP A 375 26.96 -0.24 9.61
C ASP A 375 26.50 0.77 8.55
N ALA A 376 25.25 0.66 8.06
CA ALA A 376 24.68 1.60 7.09
C ALA A 376 24.67 3.05 7.58
N ILE A 377 24.25 3.27 8.84
CA ILE A 377 24.25 4.60 9.47
C ILE A 377 25.68 5.10 9.65
N SER A 378 26.61 4.23 10.06
CA SER A 378 28.00 4.61 10.29
C SER A 378 28.73 4.98 9.00
N GLU A 379 28.50 4.23 7.92
CA GLU A 379 29.10 4.48 6.60
C GLU A 379 28.54 5.75 5.94
N ASN A 380 27.29 6.09 6.22
CA ASN A 380 26.58 7.23 5.63
C ASN A 380 26.24 8.33 6.65
N GLU A 381 27.01 8.44 7.73
CA GLU A 381 26.71 9.27 8.92
C GLU A 381 26.37 10.73 8.56
N VAL A 382 27.11 11.31 7.61
CA VAL A 382 26.91 12.68 7.14
C VAL A 382 25.53 12.87 6.52
N MET A 383 25.12 11.96 5.62
CA MET A 383 23.82 12.02 4.94
C MET A 383 22.68 11.81 5.93
N PHE A 384 22.82 10.87 6.88
CA PHE A 384 21.85 10.69 7.96
C PHE A 384 21.65 11.98 8.76
N LYS A 385 22.73 12.60 9.21
CA LYS A 385 22.68 13.83 10.00
C LYS A 385 22.11 15.01 9.21
N GLU A 386 22.40 15.07 7.92
CA GLU A 386 21.85 16.09 7.01
C GLU A 386 20.33 15.92 6.85
N VAL A 387 19.85 14.73 6.49
CA VAL A 387 18.41 14.45 6.33
C VAL A 387 17.64 14.69 7.64
N PHE A 388 18.16 14.23 8.78
CA PHE A 388 17.55 14.51 10.08
C PHE A 388 17.57 16.00 10.43
N SER A 389 18.60 16.74 10.02
CA SER A 389 18.67 18.20 10.20
C SER A 389 17.66 18.93 9.30
N GLU A 390 17.46 18.47 8.07
CA GLU A 390 16.48 19.04 7.14
C GLU A 390 15.05 18.76 7.60
N LEU A 391 14.75 17.52 8.00
CA LEU A 391 13.48 17.16 8.63
C LEU A 391 13.22 18.00 9.88
N SER A 392 14.26 18.22 10.67
CA SER A 392 14.21 19.05 11.86
C SER A 392 13.87 20.51 11.55
N SER A 393 14.56 21.08 10.57
CA SER A 393 14.32 22.43 10.10
C SER A 393 12.91 22.59 9.53
N TYR A 394 12.43 21.60 8.77
CA TYR A 394 11.07 21.58 8.24
C TYR A 394 10.03 21.60 9.35
N LEU A 395 10.11 20.69 10.32
CA LEU A 395 9.14 20.62 11.43
C LEU A 395 9.14 21.90 12.28
N ASN A 396 10.30 22.54 12.43
CA ASN A 396 10.37 23.86 13.06
C ASN A 396 9.64 24.93 12.25
N THR A 397 9.94 25.00 10.97
CA THR A 397 9.35 25.99 10.06
C THR A 397 7.84 25.80 10.01
N LEU A 398 7.37 24.55 9.95
CA LEU A 398 5.97 24.17 10.02
C LEU A 398 5.33 24.70 11.31
N TYR A 399 5.91 24.38 12.48
CA TYR A 399 5.40 24.83 13.78
C TYR A 399 5.34 26.36 13.90
N SER A 400 6.42 27.04 13.54
CA SER A 400 6.54 28.50 13.65
C SER A 400 5.69 29.27 12.63
N SER A 401 5.22 28.59 11.58
CA SER A 401 4.34 29.17 10.56
C SER A 401 2.86 29.06 10.93
N ILE A 402 2.47 28.26 11.92
CA ILE A 402 1.06 28.13 12.33
C ILE A 402 0.54 29.48 12.87
N PRO A 403 -0.50 30.08 12.27
CA PRO A 403 -1.04 31.36 12.71
C PRO A 403 -1.65 31.31 14.12
N GLU A 404 -1.55 32.42 14.85
CA GLU A 404 -2.20 32.56 16.17
C GLU A 404 -3.73 32.38 16.09
N SER A 405 -4.33 32.75 14.95
CA SER A 405 -5.77 32.60 14.65
C SER A 405 -6.25 31.15 14.67
N VAL A 406 -5.45 30.20 14.19
CA VAL A 406 -5.76 28.76 14.27
C VAL A 406 -5.93 28.38 15.73
N PHE A 407 -4.99 28.77 16.59
CA PHE A 407 -5.02 28.44 18.02
C PHE A 407 -6.18 29.11 18.74
N ASP A 408 -6.53 30.34 18.38
CA ASP A 408 -7.70 31.04 18.90
C ASP A 408 -9.00 30.31 18.59
N GLN A 409 -9.14 29.79 17.36
CA GLN A 409 -10.32 29.02 16.94
C GLN A 409 -10.36 27.64 17.60
N LEU A 410 -9.21 26.95 17.68
CA LEU A 410 -9.12 25.63 18.32
C LEU A 410 -9.39 25.70 19.84
N ALA A 411 -9.09 26.82 20.50
CA ALA A 411 -9.40 27.03 21.91
C ALA A 411 -10.92 27.08 22.20
N ASN A 412 -11.76 27.31 21.19
CA ASN A 412 -13.22 27.39 21.30
C ASN A 412 -13.95 26.07 20.96
N ILE A 413 -13.22 24.98 20.64
CA ILE A 413 -13.77 23.66 20.23
C ILE A 413 -14.67 23.00 21.29
N GLU A 414 -14.72 23.50 22.54
CA GLU A 414 -15.71 23.02 23.52
C GLU A 414 -17.17 23.24 23.03
N MET A 415 -17.39 24.10 22.02
CA MET A 415 -18.61 24.20 21.24
C MET A 415 -18.41 23.56 19.86
N ALA A 416 -19.45 22.95 19.27
CA ALA A 416 -19.38 22.42 17.91
C ALA A 416 -19.01 23.55 16.93
N LEU A 417 -17.92 23.37 16.17
CA LEU A 417 -17.44 24.33 15.17
C LEU A 417 -18.50 24.55 14.08
N GLU A 418 -18.70 25.81 13.68
CA GLU A 418 -19.47 26.10 12.46
C GLU A 418 -18.66 25.71 11.22
N ILE A 419 -19.33 25.35 10.11
CA ILE A 419 -18.65 24.92 8.87
C ILE A 419 -17.70 26.01 8.34
N SER A 420 -18.09 27.28 8.44
CA SER A 420 -17.23 28.39 8.04
C SER A 420 -15.97 28.53 8.90
N GLU A 421 -16.05 28.20 10.20
CA GLU A 421 -14.89 28.19 11.09
C GLU A 421 -13.97 27.00 10.75
N ALA A 422 -14.55 25.82 10.50
CA ALA A 422 -13.77 24.65 10.08
C ALA A 422 -13.03 24.87 8.75
N ILE A 423 -13.66 25.52 7.75
CA ILE A 423 -13.03 25.86 6.48
C ILE A 423 -11.91 26.90 6.66
N LEU A 424 -12.07 27.85 7.58
CA LEU A 424 -11.02 28.81 7.90
C LEU A 424 -9.79 28.14 8.51
N ILE A 425 -9.97 27.27 9.52
CA ILE A 425 -8.89 26.45 10.10
C ILE A 425 -8.21 25.62 9.00
N LYS A 426 -9.01 24.94 8.16
CA LYS A 426 -8.51 24.14 7.03
C LYS A 426 -7.60 24.99 6.13
N ASN A 427 -8.07 26.16 5.70
CA ASN A 427 -7.30 27.03 4.80
C ASN A 427 -6.01 27.54 5.44
N GLU A 428 -6.04 27.96 6.71
CA GLU A 428 -4.84 28.41 7.43
C GLU A 428 -3.81 27.29 7.60
N LEU A 429 -4.25 26.06 7.88
CA LEU A 429 -3.35 24.90 7.98
C LEU A 429 -2.80 24.47 6.62
N LEU A 430 -3.60 24.51 5.56
CA LEU A 430 -3.15 24.19 4.21
C LEU A 430 -2.14 25.21 3.69
N ASP A 431 -2.35 26.51 3.94
CA ASP A 431 -1.38 27.57 3.59
C ASP A 431 -0.02 27.32 4.26
N VAL A 432 -0.04 26.94 5.54
CA VAL A 432 1.18 26.54 6.27
C VAL A 432 1.84 25.31 5.65
N LEU A 433 1.08 24.27 5.31
CA LEU A 433 1.64 23.06 4.68
C LEU A 433 2.23 23.35 3.30
N ILE A 434 1.57 24.19 2.49
CA ILE A 434 2.04 24.56 1.15
C ILE A 434 3.31 25.42 1.24
N THR A 435 3.30 26.45 2.10
CA THR A 435 4.42 27.40 2.22
C THR A 435 5.66 26.79 2.87
N THR A 436 5.49 25.73 3.67
CA THR A 436 6.60 25.04 4.34
C THR A 436 7.01 23.73 3.67
N LEU A 437 6.30 23.30 2.60
CA LEU A 437 6.61 22.07 1.88
C LEU A 437 8.09 22.03 1.47
N PRO A 438 8.87 21.00 1.87
CA PRO A 438 10.29 20.93 1.55
C PRO A 438 10.56 21.00 0.05
N GLU A 439 11.73 21.54 -0.31
CA GLU A 439 12.18 21.60 -1.70
C GLU A 439 12.45 20.19 -2.27
N GLU A 440 12.46 20.07 -3.60
CA GLU A 440 12.71 18.80 -4.30
C GLU A 440 14.02 18.13 -3.83
N GLU A 441 15.07 18.91 -3.60
CA GLU A 441 16.38 18.39 -3.17
C GLU A 441 16.29 17.64 -1.82
N THR A 442 15.49 18.13 -0.88
CA THR A 442 15.29 17.48 0.42
C THR A 442 14.57 16.14 0.27
N PHE A 443 13.56 16.06 -0.61
CA PHE A 443 12.91 14.79 -0.94
C PHE A 443 13.91 13.82 -1.56
N ILE A 444 14.74 14.26 -2.51
CA ILE A 444 15.74 13.38 -3.15
C ILE A 444 16.68 12.79 -2.10
N LYS A 445 17.24 13.60 -1.19
CA LYS A 445 18.10 13.12 -0.10
C LYS A 445 17.41 12.10 0.79
N PHE A 446 16.15 12.35 1.15
CA PHE A 446 15.36 11.44 1.97
C PHE A 446 15.15 10.09 1.27
N PHE A 447 14.76 10.08 0.00
CA PHE A 447 14.55 8.85 -0.76
C PHE A 447 15.86 8.11 -1.05
N THR A 448 16.98 8.82 -1.25
CA THR A 448 18.32 8.21 -1.33
C THR A 448 18.67 7.50 -0.03
N LEU A 449 18.43 8.13 1.11
CA LEU A 449 18.65 7.52 2.42
C LEU A 449 17.80 6.26 2.62
N MET A 450 16.53 6.31 2.19
CA MET A 450 15.61 5.18 2.28
C MET A 450 16.04 4.00 1.41
N ASP A 451 16.49 4.25 0.18
CA ASP A 451 17.02 3.21 -0.71
C ASP A 451 18.29 2.57 -0.13
N LEU A 452 19.24 3.37 0.38
CA LEU A 452 20.43 2.86 1.08
C LEU A 452 20.05 1.96 2.26
N MET A 453 19.10 2.39 3.09
CA MET A 453 18.62 1.59 4.22
C MET A 453 17.93 0.30 3.80
N ALA A 454 17.10 0.35 2.75
CA ALA A 454 16.44 -0.83 2.23
C ALA A 454 17.45 -1.87 1.72
N GLN A 455 18.51 -1.42 1.04
CA GLN A 455 19.59 -2.30 0.57
C GLN A 455 20.35 -2.95 1.74
N SER A 456 20.68 -2.17 2.77
CA SER A 456 21.39 -2.68 3.95
C SER A 456 20.56 -3.67 4.78
N VAL A 457 19.26 -3.43 4.91
CA VAL A 457 18.37 -4.30 5.70
C VAL A 457 18.00 -5.58 4.95
N SER A 458 17.74 -5.50 3.65
CA SER A 458 17.32 -6.65 2.85
C SER A 458 18.49 -7.55 2.41
N GLY A 459 19.72 -7.02 2.39
CA GLY A 459 20.87 -7.69 1.78
C GLY A 459 20.81 -7.74 0.24
N VAL A 460 19.77 -7.16 -0.37
CA VAL A 460 19.57 -7.10 -1.82
C VAL A 460 20.02 -5.74 -2.34
N GLN A 461 20.99 -5.74 -3.25
CA GLN A 461 21.44 -4.53 -3.93
C GLN A 461 20.39 -4.12 -4.97
N SER A 462 19.71 -3.00 -4.77
CA SER A 462 18.68 -2.50 -5.68
C SER A 462 19.28 -2.04 -7.02
N ASN A 463 20.57 -1.68 -7.05
CA ASN A 463 21.26 -1.07 -8.20
C ASN A 463 20.46 0.10 -8.80
N ASN A 464 19.69 0.81 -7.97
CA ASN A 464 18.94 1.98 -8.38
C ASN A 464 19.90 3.13 -8.69
N THR A 465 19.66 3.83 -9.78
CA THR A 465 20.44 5.00 -10.17
C THR A 465 19.95 6.23 -9.42
N GLU A 466 20.81 7.25 -9.29
CA GLU A 466 20.42 8.53 -8.68
C GLU A 466 19.20 9.16 -9.38
N THR A 467 19.10 9.03 -10.71
CA THR A 467 17.97 9.55 -11.49
C THR A 467 16.66 8.80 -11.20
N GLU A 468 16.74 7.48 -10.99
CA GLU A 468 15.59 6.64 -10.61
C GLU A 468 15.09 7.02 -9.22
N ILE A 469 15.97 7.17 -8.23
CA ILE A 469 15.58 7.61 -6.89
C ILE A 469 14.98 9.03 -6.94
N ALA A 470 15.59 9.92 -7.73
CA ALA A 470 15.14 11.30 -7.84
C ALA A 470 13.75 11.42 -8.48
N VAL A 471 13.36 10.55 -9.42
CA VAL A 471 12.02 10.63 -10.01
C VAL A 471 10.94 10.26 -9.00
N VAL A 472 11.16 9.26 -8.14
CA VAL A 472 10.20 8.90 -7.07
C VAL A 472 10.02 10.07 -6.11
N ALA A 473 11.14 10.66 -5.67
CA ALA A 473 11.14 11.84 -4.80
C ALA A 473 10.33 13.02 -5.39
N LYS A 474 10.48 13.28 -6.69
CA LYS A 474 9.75 14.33 -7.40
C LYS A 474 8.27 14.03 -7.56
N ILE A 475 7.91 12.77 -7.87
CA ILE A 475 6.52 12.34 -7.97
C ILE A 475 5.82 12.54 -6.62
N GLU A 476 6.44 12.10 -5.53
CA GLU A 476 5.89 12.22 -4.18
C GLU A 476 5.68 13.68 -3.78
N ARG A 477 6.69 14.53 -3.96
CA ARG A 477 6.57 15.96 -3.67
C ARG A 477 5.50 16.63 -4.52
N ALA A 478 5.49 16.38 -5.82
CA ALA A 478 4.52 16.98 -6.74
C ALA A 478 3.08 16.50 -6.46
N SER A 479 2.91 15.25 -6.02
CA SER A 479 1.62 14.69 -5.63
C SER A 479 1.08 15.36 -4.37
N ILE A 480 1.93 15.54 -3.35
CA ILE A 480 1.58 16.27 -2.13
C ILE A 480 1.22 17.72 -2.46
N ASP A 481 2.04 18.38 -3.29
CA ASP A 481 1.81 19.76 -3.72
C ASP A 481 0.46 19.91 -4.45
N LEU A 482 0.16 19.04 -5.42
CA LEU A 482 -1.12 19.05 -6.13
C LEU A 482 -2.30 18.82 -5.17
N LEU A 483 -2.22 17.79 -4.31
CA LEU A 483 -3.29 17.46 -3.36
C LEU A 483 -3.58 18.62 -2.41
N LEU A 484 -2.55 19.25 -1.85
CA LEU A 484 -2.73 20.39 -0.94
C LEU A 484 -3.42 21.56 -1.64
N ASN A 485 -3.06 21.85 -2.89
CA ASN A 485 -3.67 22.95 -3.64
C ASN A 485 -5.14 22.67 -4.02
N ILE A 486 -5.49 21.44 -4.39
CA ILE A 486 -6.90 21.05 -4.63
C ILE A 486 -7.72 21.19 -3.33
N LEU A 487 -7.16 20.78 -2.18
CA LEU A 487 -7.84 20.92 -0.89
C LEU A 487 -8.10 22.37 -0.51
N VAL A 488 -7.29 23.33 -0.96
CA VAL A 488 -7.51 24.77 -0.74
C VAL A 488 -8.79 25.23 -1.43
N GLU A 489 -9.07 24.73 -2.63
CA GLU A 489 -10.23 25.12 -3.44
C GLU A 489 -11.59 24.80 -2.77
N VAL A 490 -11.65 23.79 -1.90
CA VAL A 490 -12.90 23.41 -1.21
C VAL A 490 -13.43 24.55 -0.34
N THR A 491 -14.55 25.15 -0.72
CA THR A 491 -15.15 26.29 -0.02
C THR A 491 -16.27 25.87 0.96
N THR A 492 -16.75 26.83 1.75
CA THR A 492 -17.97 26.65 2.55
C THR A 492 -19.20 26.42 1.66
N GLU A 493 -19.25 27.05 0.48
CA GLU A 493 -20.37 26.89 -0.47
C GLU A 493 -20.41 25.45 -0.99
N ASP A 494 -19.25 24.87 -1.32
CA ASP A 494 -19.15 23.47 -1.78
C ASP A 494 -19.65 22.47 -0.75
N VAL A 495 -19.22 22.63 0.51
CA VAL A 495 -19.66 21.74 1.59
C VAL A 495 -21.17 21.88 1.82
N MET A 496 -21.70 23.11 1.77
CA MET A 496 -23.14 23.34 1.94
C MET A 496 -23.97 22.80 0.78
N ALA A 497 -23.48 22.90 -0.45
CA ALA A 497 -24.11 22.33 -1.63
C ALA A 497 -24.21 20.80 -1.50
N ILE A 498 -23.10 20.13 -1.17
CA ILE A 498 -23.06 18.67 -0.96
C ILE A 498 -24.01 18.25 0.16
N LEU A 499 -24.02 18.95 1.31
CA LEU A 499 -24.93 18.64 2.41
C LEU A 499 -26.40 18.82 2.03
N THR A 500 -26.72 19.80 1.18
CA THR A 500 -28.08 20.00 0.69
C THR A 500 -28.51 18.82 -0.19
N LEU A 501 -27.69 18.46 -1.17
CA LEU A 501 -27.94 17.30 -2.05
C LEU A 501 -28.05 16.00 -1.25
N GLN A 502 -27.18 15.80 -0.25
CA GLN A 502 -27.22 14.63 0.62
C GLN A 502 -28.53 14.53 1.42
N ASN A 503 -29.04 15.67 1.92
CA ASN A 503 -30.31 15.69 2.65
C ASN A 503 -31.51 15.39 1.75
N ASP A 504 -31.43 15.76 0.46
CA ASP A 504 -32.51 15.56 -0.51
C ASP A 504 -32.45 14.20 -1.22
N LEU A 505 -31.37 13.44 -1.01
CA LEU A 505 -31.05 12.17 -1.69
C LEU A 505 -32.11 11.08 -1.48
N TYR A 506 -32.79 11.08 -0.34
CA TYR A 506 -33.78 10.06 -0.01
C TYR A 506 -35.21 10.61 -0.07
N GLU A 507 -36.12 9.79 -0.57
CA GLU A 507 -37.56 9.94 -0.37
C GLU A 507 -38.14 8.79 0.42
N THR A 508 -39.20 9.08 1.17
CA THR A 508 -39.96 8.06 1.89
C THR A 508 -41.13 7.63 1.03
N VAL A 509 -41.10 6.36 0.59
CA VAL A 509 -42.18 5.74 -0.18
C VAL A 509 -42.93 4.77 0.74
N THR A 510 -44.23 4.96 0.87
CA THR A 510 -45.09 4.04 1.63
C THR A 510 -45.49 2.87 0.73
N ILE A 511 -44.99 1.67 1.04
CA ILE A 511 -45.39 0.44 0.37
C ILE A 511 -46.59 -0.15 1.11
N ILE A 512 -47.64 -0.45 0.35
CA ILE A 512 -48.84 -1.11 0.83
C ILE A 512 -48.95 -2.45 0.10
N ASP A 513 -48.70 -3.55 0.82
CA ASP A 513 -48.98 -4.90 0.32
C ASP A 513 -50.28 -5.46 0.94
N GLU A 514 -50.67 -6.69 0.58
CA GLU A 514 -51.90 -7.33 1.10
C GLU A 514 -51.94 -7.49 2.63
N TYR A 515 -50.82 -7.39 3.32
CA TYR A 515 -50.65 -7.73 4.74
C TYR A 515 -50.06 -6.59 5.59
N TYR A 516 -49.28 -5.68 5.02
CA TYR A 516 -48.53 -4.64 5.73
C TYR A 516 -48.49 -3.31 4.98
N GLN A 517 -48.40 -2.23 5.76
CA GLN A 517 -48.00 -0.91 5.31
C GLN A 517 -46.67 -0.60 6.00
N TYR A 518 -45.60 -0.40 5.23
CA TYR A 518 -44.31 0.02 5.74
C TYR A 518 -43.72 1.12 4.86
N ASP A 519 -42.94 2.00 5.49
CA ASP A 519 -42.25 3.09 4.80
C ASP A 519 -40.84 2.62 4.44
N GLU A 520 -40.48 2.74 3.17
CA GLU A 520 -39.15 2.47 2.64
C GLU A 520 -38.46 3.77 2.23
N GLN A 521 -37.16 3.87 2.46
CA GLN A 521 -36.35 4.99 1.95
C GLN A 521 -35.85 4.62 0.56
N LYS A 522 -36.33 5.30 -0.48
CA LYS A 522 -35.84 5.13 -1.86
C LYS A 522 -34.86 6.26 -2.19
N ILE A 523 -33.80 5.93 -2.92
CA ILE A 523 -32.84 6.92 -3.45
C ILE A 523 -33.48 7.63 -4.63
N LYS A 524 -33.39 8.96 -4.65
CA LYS A 524 -33.74 9.79 -5.80
C LYS A 524 -32.58 9.81 -6.80
N VAL A 525 -32.76 9.14 -7.93
CA VAL A 525 -31.72 8.93 -8.96
C VAL A 525 -31.25 10.26 -9.56
N ASP A 526 -32.15 11.21 -9.75
CA ASP A 526 -31.87 12.57 -10.23
C ASP A 526 -30.95 13.34 -9.26
N VAL A 527 -31.26 13.32 -7.95
CA VAL A 527 -30.43 13.99 -6.92
C VAL A 527 -29.07 13.30 -6.76
N LEU A 528 -29.03 11.96 -6.86
CA LEU A 528 -27.77 11.22 -6.85
C LEU A 528 -26.87 11.66 -8.01
N PHE A 529 -27.42 11.81 -9.22
CA PHE A 529 -26.64 12.20 -10.39
C PHE A 529 -26.22 13.66 -10.33
N GLU A 530 -27.05 14.55 -9.78
CA GLU A 530 -26.65 15.93 -9.49
C GLU A 530 -25.45 15.98 -8.52
N LEU A 531 -25.45 15.15 -7.47
CA LEU A 531 -24.32 15.03 -6.53
C LEU A 531 -23.05 14.52 -7.22
N VAL A 532 -23.17 13.48 -8.05
CA VAL A 532 -22.02 12.93 -8.80
C VAL A 532 -21.48 13.98 -9.77
N SER A 533 -22.34 14.64 -10.55
CA SER A 533 -21.96 15.74 -11.45
C SER A 533 -21.27 16.88 -10.71
N TYR A 534 -21.76 17.26 -9.52
CA TYR A 534 -21.15 18.31 -8.70
C TYR A 534 -19.69 17.97 -8.36
N VAL A 535 -19.44 16.75 -7.84
CA VAL A 535 -18.10 16.29 -7.45
C VAL A 535 -17.18 16.20 -8.66
N LEU A 536 -17.67 15.64 -9.78
CA LEU A 536 -16.88 15.53 -11.01
C LEU A 536 -16.51 16.89 -11.60
N ASN A 537 -17.44 17.85 -11.61
CA ASN A 537 -17.17 19.21 -12.06
C ASN A 537 -16.14 19.91 -11.17
N PHE A 538 -16.27 19.77 -9.85
CA PHE A 538 -15.28 20.31 -8.91
C PHE A 538 -13.88 19.74 -9.18
N LEU A 539 -13.74 18.43 -9.37
CA LEU A 539 -12.45 17.79 -9.62
C LEU A 539 -11.84 18.25 -10.94
N ASP A 540 -12.64 18.33 -12.01
CA ASP A 540 -12.17 18.76 -13.33
C ASP A 540 -11.75 20.25 -13.34
N ASP A 541 -12.57 21.12 -12.76
CA ASP A 541 -12.25 22.54 -12.60
C ASP A 541 -10.95 22.72 -11.78
N SER A 542 -10.74 21.88 -10.76
CA SER A 542 -9.52 21.87 -9.96
C SER A 542 -8.30 21.39 -10.77
N MET A 543 -8.47 20.34 -11.60
CA MET A 543 -7.42 19.84 -12.49
C MET A 543 -7.01 20.88 -13.52
N ILE A 544 -7.98 21.61 -14.09
CA ILE A 544 -7.74 22.70 -15.06
C ILE A 544 -7.04 23.87 -14.37
N THR A 545 -7.48 24.24 -13.17
CA THR A 545 -6.85 25.32 -12.38
C THR A 545 -5.38 25.01 -12.07
N HIS A 546 -5.05 23.73 -11.90
CA HIS A 546 -3.71 23.25 -11.58
C HIS A 546 -3.04 22.48 -12.73
N GLU A 547 -3.41 22.79 -13.99
CA GLU A 547 -2.97 22.05 -15.19
C GLU A 547 -1.43 21.90 -15.26
N ASP A 548 -0.68 22.97 -14.96
CA ASP A 548 0.79 22.93 -14.96
C ASP A 548 1.36 21.86 -14.00
N LYS A 549 0.73 21.67 -12.82
CA LYS A 549 1.14 20.66 -11.83
C LYS A 549 0.77 19.25 -12.28
N VAL A 550 -0.40 19.09 -12.89
CA VAL A 550 -0.87 17.81 -13.47
C VAL A 550 0.06 17.37 -14.59
N ILE A 551 0.35 18.26 -15.55
CA ILE A 551 1.29 17.99 -16.66
C ILE A 551 2.68 17.64 -16.14
N TYR A 552 3.15 18.31 -15.09
CA TYR A 552 4.44 17.98 -14.47
C TYR A 552 4.45 16.55 -13.91
N LEU A 553 3.41 16.14 -13.18
CA LEU A 553 3.27 14.77 -12.66
C LEU A 553 3.18 13.74 -13.78
N GLU A 554 2.35 13.97 -14.79
CA GLU A 554 2.22 13.06 -15.95
C GLU A 554 3.57 12.89 -16.67
N THR A 555 4.33 13.97 -16.83
CA THR A 555 5.67 13.93 -17.42
C THR A 555 6.64 13.07 -16.60
N LEU A 556 6.57 13.12 -15.27
CA LEU A 556 7.41 12.31 -14.40
C LEU A 556 7.03 10.82 -14.47
N LEU A 557 5.73 10.51 -14.46
CA LEU A 557 5.19 9.14 -14.54
C LEU A 557 5.49 8.48 -15.90
N GLN A 558 5.69 9.25 -16.96
CA GLN A 558 6.08 8.75 -18.28
C GLN A 558 7.60 8.75 -18.52
N SER A 559 8.40 9.18 -17.55
CA SER A 559 9.85 9.29 -17.72
C SER A 559 10.53 7.92 -17.77
N GLU A 560 11.62 7.82 -18.54
CA GLU A 560 12.42 6.58 -18.65
C GLU A 560 12.89 6.06 -17.28
N ALA A 561 13.19 6.96 -16.34
CA ALA A 561 13.62 6.61 -15.00
C ALA A 561 12.52 5.89 -14.20
N PHE A 562 11.27 6.37 -14.28
CA PHE A 562 10.15 5.74 -13.58
C PHE A 562 9.79 4.38 -14.17
N LEU A 563 9.77 4.30 -15.51
CA LEU A 563 9.53 3.04 -16.23
C LEU A 563 10.62 1.99 -15.93
N SER A 564 11.88 2.41 -15.80
CA SER A 564 12.99 1.54 -15.40
C SER A 564 12.80 0.98 -13.98
N LEU A 565 12.36 1.80 -13.02
CA LEU A 565 12.07 1.34 -11.66
C LEU A 565 10.94 0.31 -11.60
N GLN A 566 9.87 0.52 -12.37
CA GLN A 566 8.80 -0.46 -12.47
C GLN A 566 9.32 -1.81 -12.95
N ASN A 567 10.15 -1.83 -13.99
CA ASN A 567 10.76 -3.07 -14.49
C ASN A 567 11.63 -3.75 -13.43
N LYS A 568 12.53 -3.00 -12.76
CA LYS A 568 13.38 -3.55 -11.69
C LYS A 568 12.55 -4.12 -10.53
N SER A 569 11.45 -3.47 -10.17
CA SER A 569 10.57 -3.96 -9.09
C SER A 569 9.92 -5.30 -9.44
N ILE A 570 9.53 -5.50 -10.71
CA ILE A 570 8.99 -6.76 -11.21
C ILE A 570 10.09 -7.83 -11.22
N GLU A 571 11.29 -7.50 -11.70
CA GLU A 571 12.44 -8.43 -11.70
C GLU A 571 12.79 -8.90 -10.28
N LEU A 572 12.83 -7.99 -9.31
CA LEU A 572 13.08 -8.33 -7.90
C LEU A 572 11.97 -9.22 -7.33
N LEU A 573 10.71 -8.95 -7.68
CA LEU A 573 9.58 -9.79 -7.28
C LEU A 573 9.71 -11.20 -7.87
N LEU A 574 10.02 -11.33 -9.16
CA LEU A 574 10.27 -12.62 -9.81
C LEU A 574 11.42 -13.39 -9.15
N GLN A 575 12.56 -12.72 -8.92
CA GLN A 575 13.71 -13.31 -8.25
C GLN A 575 13.36 -13.79 -6.83
N SER A 576 12.53 -13.05 -6.10
CA SER A 576 12.13 -13.44 -4.74
C SER A 576 11.28 -14.72 -4.72
N LEU A 577 10.50 -14.96 -5.78
CA LEU A 577 9.61 -16.10 -5.89
C LEU A 577 10.34 -17.35 -6.41
N GLU A 578 11.27 -17.18 -7.35
CA GLU A 578 12.14 -18.28 -7.82
C GLU A 578 12.99 -18.89 -6.70
N ASN A 579 13.40 -18.07 -5.73
CA ASN A 579 14.22 -18.50 -4.60
C ASN A 579 13.42 -19.12 -3.45
N GLN A 580 12.08 -19.05 -3.47
CA GLN A 580 11.24 -19.64 -2.44
C GLN A 580 10.62 -20.94 -2.97
N GLU A 581 11.08 -22.09 -2.44
CA GLU A 581 10.48 -23.43 -2.69
C GLU A 581 9.00 -23.55 -2.26
N MET A 582 8.42 -22.47 -1.71
CA MET A 582 7.07 -22.41 -1.14
C MET A 582 5.99 -22.06 -2.18
N TYR A 583 6.33 -21.49 -3.35
CA TYR A 583 5.33 -21.11 -4.34
C TYR A 583 5.09 -22.20 -5.38
N PRO A 584 3.82 -22.48 -5.73
CA PRO A 584 3.50 -23.38 -6.83
C PRO A 584 4.17 -22.90 -8.13
N PRO A 585 4.79 -23.79 -8.94
CA PRO A 585 5.41 -23.44 -10.22
C PRO A 585 4.49 -22.64 -11.15
N GLU A 586 3.18 -22.86 -11.06
CA GLU A 586 2.14 -22.16 -11.82
C GLU A 586 2.08 -20.66 -11.48
N MET A 587 2.34 -20.28 -10.23
CA MET A 587 2.36 -18.88 -9.79
C MET A 587 3.57 -18.14 -10.36
N VAL A 588 4.74 -18.78 -10.40
CA VAL A 588 5.96 -18.23 -11.01
C VAL A 588 5.75 -18.01 -12.51
N MET A 589 5.16 -18.99 -13.21
CA MET A 589 4.84 -18.87 -14.63
C MET A 589 3.86 -17.73 -14.93
N LEU A 590 2.82 -17.54 -14.11
CA LEU A 590 1.85 -16.45 -14.29
C LEU A 590 2.51 -15.08 -14.18
N LEU A 591 3.47 -14.91 -13.27
CA LEU A 591 4.14 -13.63 -13.06
C LEU A 591 5.15 -13.33 -14.15
N ILE A 592 5.82 -14.34 -14.70
CA ILE A 592 6.62 -14.18 -15.92
C ILE A 592 5.73 -13.71 -17.06
N GLU A 593 4.56 -14.33 -17.26
CA GLU A 593 3.61 -13.93 -18.31
C GLU A 593 3.12 -12.48 -18.10
N LEU A 594 2.84 -12.09 -16.86
CA LEU A 594 2.46 -10.72 -16.51
C LEU A 594 3.57 -9.73 -16.86
N SER A 595 4.82 -10.08 -16.57
CA SER A 595 5.99 -9.25 -16.92
C SER A 595 6.15 -9.10 -18.44
N GLU A 596 5.97 -10.18 -19.20
CA GLU A 596 6.08 -10.15 -20.66
C GLU A 596 4.92 -9.39 -21.31
N SER A 597 3.73 -9.45 -20.74
CA SER A 597 2.51 -8.79 -21.26
C SER A 597 2.33 -7.35 -20.77
N LYS A 598 3.26 -6.82 -19.97
CA LYS A 598 3.11 -5.54 -19.26
C LYS A 598 2.85 -4.37 -20.21
N ASP A 599 3.59 -4.26 -21.31
CA ASP A 599 3.44 -3.13 -22.24
C ASP A 599 2.08 -3.16 -22.96
N ASP A 600 1.57 -4.35 -23.31
CA ASP A 600 0.23 -4.53 -23.87
C ASP A 600 -0.86 -4.14 -22.86
N ILE A 601 -0.68 -4.51 -21.59
CA ILE A 601 -1.60 -4.13 -20.50
C ILE A 601 -1.60 -2.62 -20.29
N ILE A 602 -0.43 -1.97 -20.27
CA ILE A 602 -0.33 -0.50 -20.15
C ILE A 602 -1.03 0.18 -21.32
N ALA A 603 -0.78 -0.26 -22.56
CA ALA A 603 -1.43 0.29 -23.73
C ALA A 603 -2.96 0.15 -23.68
N ALA A 604 -3.48 -0.99 -23.21
CA ALA A 604 -4.91 -1.18 -23.01
C ALA A 604 -5.47 -0.31 -21.87
N LEU A 605 -4.72 -0.11 -20.79
CA LEU A 605 -5.11 0.79 -19.70
C LEU A 605 -5.17 2.25 -20.16
N ASP A 606 -4.23 2.71 -20.98
CA ASP A 606 -4.26 4.06 -21.58
C ASP A 606 -5.50 4.24 -22.48
N LEU A 607 -5.85 3.18 -23.20
CA LEU A 607 -7.05 3.13 -24.02
C LEU A 607 -8.32 3.22 -23.16
N PHE A 608 -8.41 2.43 -22.09
CA PHE A 608 -9.52 2.49 -21.13
C PHE A 608 -9.58 3.81 -20.38
N LYS A 609 -8.44 4.45 -20.07
CA LYS A 609 -8.39 5.79 -19.47
C LYS A 609 -9.04 6.80 -20.43
N THR A 610 -8.72 6.72 -21.72
CA THR A 610 -9.30 7.60 -22.75
C THR A 610 -10.82 7.40 -22.87
N LEU A 611 -11.29 6.15 -22.92
CA LEU A 611 -12.72 5.83 -22.93
C LEU A 611 -13.43 6.30 -21.66
N GLY A 612 -12.81 6.07 -20.50
CA GLY A 612 -13.34 6.45 -19.20
C GLY A 612 -13.51 7.96 -19.08
N ILE A 613 -12.53 8.75 -19.55
CA ILE A 613 -12.63 10.21 -19.60
C ILE A 613 -13.81 10.63 -20.49
N ALA A 614 -13.91 10.10 -21.71
CA ALA A 614 -15.02 10.42 -22.61
C ALA A 614 -16.40 10.06 -22.02
N PHE A 615 -16.50 8.91 -21.35
CA PHE A 615 -17.73 8.47 -20.68
C PHE A 615 -18.11 9.40 -19.51
N ILE A 616 -17.13 9.79 -18.70
CA ILE A 616 -17.30 10.75 -17.59
C ILE A 616 -17.73 12.11 -18.15
N ASP A 617 -17.13 12.58 -19.24
CA ASP A 617 -17.47 13.85 -19.87
C ASP A 617 -18.92 13.85 -20.38
N GLU A 618 -19.36 12.78 -21.04
CA GLU A 618 -20.74 12.65 -21.50
C GLU A 618 -21.73 12.60 -20.31
N PHE A 619 -21.38 11.88 -19.25
CA PHE A 619 -22.15 11.88 -18.01
C PHE A 619 -22.29 13.29 -17.42
N ARG A 620 -21.19 14.06 -17.37
CA ARG A 620 -21.22 15.42 -16.84
C ARG A 620 -22.03 16.37 -17.72
N LEU A 621 -21.85 16.31 -19.03
CA LEU A 621 -22.55 17.15 -20.00
C LEU A 621 -24.07 16.94 -19.95
N THR A 622 -24.51 15.71 -19.69
CA THR A 622 -25.93 15.34 -19.66
C THR A 622 -26.52 15.19 -18.27
N ASN A 623 -25.71 15.35 -17.21
CA ASN A 623 -26.05 14.95 -15.83
C ASN A 623 -26.55 13.51 -15.72
N GLY A 624 -25.93 12.60 -16.47
CA GLY A 624 -26.27 11.18 -16.49
C GLY A 624 -27.68 10.88 -17.01
N LYS A 625 -28.30 11.80 -17.77
CA LYS A 625 -29.70 11.71 -18.16
C LYS A 625 -30.06 10.36 -18.79
N ALA A 626 -29.24 9.85 -19.71
CA ALA A 626 -29.53 8.56 -20.36
C ALA A 626 -29.58 7.39 -19.37
N ILE A 627 -28.66 7.36 -18.42
CA ILE A 627 -28.60 6.32 -17.38
C ILE A 627 -29.80 6.48 -16.44
N ALA A 628 -30.20 7.73 -16.14
CA ALA A 628 -31.36 8.00 -15.28
C ALA A 628 -32.65 7.54 -15.95
N ASP A 629 -32.83 7.90 -17.22
CA ASP A 629 -33.98 7.48 -18.03
C ASP A 629 -34.04 5.94 -18.13
N LEU A 630 -32.89 5.26 -18.31
CA LEU A 630 -32.81 3.80 -18.32
C LEU A 630 -33.22 3.19 -16.97
N ILE A 631 -32.71 3.72 -15.84
CA ILE A 631 -33.07 3.23 -14.51
C ILE A 631 -34.57 3.43 -14.27
N LEU A 632 -35.12 4.59 -14.60
CA LEU A 632 -36.55 4.89 -14.46
C LEU A 632 -37.40 3.95 -15.31
N PHE A 633 -36.99 3.69 -16.55
CA PHE A 633 -37.66 2.75 -17.45
C PHE A 633 -37.66 1.31 -16.92
N LEU A 634 -36.58 0.87 -16.26
CA LEU A 634 -36.49 -0.46 -15.67
C LEU A 634 -37.25 -0.59 -14.34
N ASP A 635 -37.30 0.47 -13.54
CA ASP A 635 -37.95 0.51 -12.23
C ASP A 635 -39.49 0.58 -12.32
N GLU A 636 -40.02 1.15 -13.39
CA GLU A 636 -41.47 1.27 -13.63
C GLU A 636 -41.92 0.27 -14.69
N PRO A 637 -42.28 -0.99 -14.32
CA PRO A 637 -42.75 -1.96 -15.29
C PRO A 637 -44.05 -1.47 -15.92
N GLN A 638 -43.96 -1.02 -17.17
CA GLN A 638 -45.09 -0.54 -17.94
C GLN A 638 -46.08 -1.70 -18.12
N THR A 639 -47.29 -1.55 -17.55
CA THR A 639 -48.34 -2.58 -17.58
C THR A 639 -49.12 -2.59 -18.90
N VAL A 640 -48.93 -1.57 -19.73
CA VAL A 640 -49.56 -1.38 -21.03
C VAL A 640 -48.48 -0.99 -22.02
N ILE A 641 -48.36 -1.76 -23.11
CA ILE A 641 -47.50 -1.42 -24.25
C ILE A 641 -48.35 -0.59 -25.20
N ASP A 642 -48.12 0.73 -25.23
CA ASP A 642 -48.78 1.69 -26.12
C ASP A 642 -47.75 2.69 -26.69
N ALA A 643 -48.21 3.73 -27.39
CA ALA A 643 -47.29 4.69 -27.99
C ALA A 643 -46.41 5.43 -26.98
N ALA A 644 -46.89 5.68 -25.75
CA ALA A 644 -46.09 6.36 -24.72
C ALA A 644 -44.93 5.48 -24.25
N PHE A 645 -45.15 4.16 -24.14
CA PHE A 645 -44.07 3.20 -23.89
C PHE A 645 -42.97 3.28 -24.95
N TYR A 646 -43.34 3.40 -26.24
CA TYR A 646 -42.35 3.52 -27.31
C TYR A 646 -41.67 4.88 -27.35
N GLU A 647 -42.33 5.97 -26.96
CA GLU A 647 -41.68 7.29 -26.78
C GLU A 647 -40.62 7.25 -25.67
N GLU A 648 -40.91 6.59 -24.55
CA GLU A 648 -39.95 6.38 -23.45
C GLU A 648 -38.78 5.48 -23.89
N LEU A 649 -39.07 4.38 -24.58
CA LEU A 649 -38.06 3.46 -25.11
C LEU A 649 -37.14 4.14 -26.13
N GLU A 650 -37.70 4.94 -27.05
CA GLU A 650 -36.93 5.73 -28.02
C GLU A 650 -36.00 6.73 -27.30
N ALA A 651 -36.49 7.42 -26.26
CA ALA A 651 -35.68 8.35 -25.48
C ALA A 651 -34.51 7.65 -24.77
N VAL A 652 -34.74 6.44 -24.21
CA VAL A 652 -33.69 5.62 -23.59
C VAL A 652 -32.68 5.15 -24.63
N ILE A 653 -33.13 4.64 -25.78
CA ILE A 653 -32.24 4.20 -26.88
C ILE A 653 -31.38 5.37 -27.38
N PHE A 654 -32.00 6.54 -27.58
CA PHE A 654 -31.29 7.76 -28.01
C PHE A 654 -30.21 8.16 -26.99
N GLY A 655 -30.54 8.17 -25.70
CA GLY A 655 -29.57 8.49 -24.66
C GLY A 655 -28.41 7.48 -24.58
N ILE A 656 -28.70 6.18 -24.70
CA ILE A 656 -27.67 5.12 -24.68
C ILE A 656 -26.75 5.22 -25.89
N ARG A 657 -27.25 5.71 -27.03
CA ARG A 657 -26.46 5.84 -28.26
C ARG A 657 -25.22 6.70 -28.07
N GLU A 658 -25.29 7.82 -27.37
CA GLU A 658 -24.14 8.70 -27.14
C GLU A 658 -23.01 7.94 -26.40
N TYR A 659 -23.38 7.14 -25.40
CA TYR A 659 -22.44 6.26 -24.70
C TYR A 659 -21.93 5.10 -25.56
N HIS A 660 -22.78 4.54 -26.40
CA HIS A 660 -22.40 3.53 -27.38
C HIS A 660 -21.38 4.10 -28.38
N GLU A 661 -21.61 5.30 -28.92
CA GLU A 661 -20.68 5.98 -29.81
C GLU A 661 -19.33 6.21 -29.13
N ILE A 662 -19.29 6.51 -27.82
CA ILE A 662 -18.04 6.60 -27.04
C ILE A 662 -17.35 5.24 -26.92
N LEU A 663 -18.06 4.19 -26.50
CA LEU A 663 -17.49 2.84 -26.36
C LEU A 663 -16.88 2.32 -27.66
N PHE A 664 -17.51 2.66 -28.79
CA PHE A 664 -17.05 2.28 -30.12
C PHE A 664 -16.29 3.41 -30.84
N SER A 665 -16.01 4.54 -30.20
CA SER A 665 -15.25 5.66 -30.80
C SER A 665 -13.78 5.29 -31.07
N LEU A 666 -13.32 4.22 -30.43
CA LEU A 666 -12.01 3.61 -30.63
C LEU A 666 -12.04 2.44 -31.62
N ASN A 667 -12.96 2.49 -32.59
CA ASN A 667 -13.15 1.51 -33.67
C ASN A 667 -11.97 1.44 -34.65
N SER A 668 -10.81 1.04 -34.19
CA SER A 668 -9.75 0.56 -35.07
C SER A 668 -9.43 -0.89 -34.71
N VAL A 669 -9.06 -1.66 -35.73
CA VAL A 669 -8.57 -3.02 -35.53
C VAL A 669 -7.38 -3.02 -34.56
N GLU A 670 -6.52 -1.99 -34.63
CA GLU A 670 -5.37 -1.81 -33.74
C GLU A 670 -5.78 -1.67 -32.27
N ASN A 671 -6.76 -0.81 -31.97
CA ASN A 671 -7.27 -0.59 -30.62
C ASN A 671 -7.91 -1.84 -30.02
N ILE A 672 -8.70 -2.56 -30.82
CA ILE A 672 -9.32 -3.82 -30.40
C ILE A 672 -8.24 -4.88 -30.14
N GLU A 673 -7.24 -4.95 -31.02
CA GLU A 673 -6.08 -5.82 -30.82
C GLU A 673 -5.34 -5.49 -29.52
N THR A 674 -5.11 -4.21 -29.19
CA THR A 674 -4.51 -3.79 -27.92
C THR A 674 -5.29 -4.33 -26.71
N VAL A 675 -6.63 -4.20 -26.71
CA VAL A 675 -7.48 -4.72 -25.62
C VAL A 675 -7.41 -6.24 -25.54
N LEU A 676 -7.47 -6.93 -26.69
CA LEU A 676 -7.35 -8.38 -26.74
C LEU A 676 -5.99 -8.83 -26.21
N ARG A 677 -4.90 -8.12 -26.52
CA ARG A 677 -3.56 -8.46 -26.04
C ARG A 677 -3.45 -8.39 -24.51
N ALA A 678 -4.13 -7.46 -23.86
CA ALA A 678 -4.11 -7.32 -22.41
C ALA A 678 -4.76 -8.50 -21.65
N ILE A 679 -5.67 -9.27 -22.27
CA ILE A 679 -6.30 -10.44 -21.65
C ILE A 679 -5.48 -11.73 -21.79
N ARG A 680 -4.25 -11.66 -22.30
CA ARG A 680 -3.35 -12.81 -22.47
C ARG A 680 -3.12 -13.58 -21.16
N VAL A 681 -2.78 -12.85 -20.09
CA VAL A 681 -2.46 -13.42 -18.77
C VAL A 681 -3.61 -14.26 -18.20
N PRO A 682 -4.86 -13.76 -18.06
CA PRO A 682 -5.97 -14.57 -17.56
C PRO A 682 -6.34 -15.73 -18.48
N LEU A 683 -6.18 -15.58 -19.81
CA LEU A 683 -6.41 -16.68 -20.75
C LEU A 683 -5.37 -17.80 -20.58
N LYS A 684 -4.08 -17.45 -20.52
CA LYS A 684 -3.01 -18.43 -20.33
C LYS A 684 -3.11 -19.13 -18.98
N SER A 685 -3.51 -18.41 -17.92
CA SER A 685 -3.84 -18.99 -16.61
C SER A 685 -4.93 -20.07 -16.70
N SER A 686 -5.98 -19.81 -17.48
CA SER A 686 -7.07 -20.77 -17.70
C SER A 686 -6.59 -22.02 -18.43
N ILE A 687 -5.68 -21.86 -19.41
CA ILE A 687 -5.07 -22.97 -20.16
C ILE A 687 -4.12 -23.79 -19.28
N LEU A 688 -3.34 -23.16 -18.39
CA LEU A 688 -2.46 -23.87 -17.44
C LEU A 688 -3.23 -24.87 -16.58
N ASN A 689 -4.45 -24.52 -16.16
CA ASN A 689 -5.34 -25.40 -15.40
C ASN A 689 -5.92 -26.58 -16.21
N SER A 690 -5.80 -26.55 -17.54
CA SER A 690 -6.38 -27.55 -18.46
C SER A 690 -5.40 -28.64 -18.93
N MET A 691 -4.17 -28.67 -18.40
CA MET A 691 -3.08 -29.60 -18.79
C MET A 691 -2.64 -29.53 -20.27
N MET A 692 -3.07 -28.53 -21.03
CA MET A 692 -2.59 -28.30 -22.40
C MET A 692 -1.19 -27.65 -22.42
N PRO A 693 -0.32 -27.95 -23.41
CA PRO A 693 0.97 -27.28 -23.56
C PRO A 693 0.82 -25.78 -23.82
N THR A 694 1.50 -24.95 -23.03
CA THR A 694 1.47 -23.48 -23.17
C THR A 694 2.05 -22.97 -24.49
N THR A 695 2.95 -23.73 -25.11
CA THR A 695 3.56 -23.39 -26.40
C THR A 695 2.55 -23.37 -27.55
N ASP A 696 1.53 -24.23 -27.49
CA ASP A 696 0.50 -24.30 -28.53
C ASP A 696 -0.47 -23.12 -28.39
N PHE A 697 -0.74 -22.70 -27.14
CA PHE A 697 -1.48 -21.47 -26.86
C PHE A 697 -0.76 -20.24 -27.41
N ASP A 698 0.53 -20.04 -27.13
CA ASP A 698 1.24 -18.82 -27.57
C ASP A 698 1.20 -18.66 -29.10
N VAL A 699 1.39 -19.75 -29.84
CA VAL A 699 1.34 -19.75 -31.31
C VAL A 699 -0.07 -19.53 -31.85
N ALA A 700 -1.09 -20.09 -31.20
CA ALA A 700 -2.48 -19.87 -31.56
C ALA A 700 -2.92 -18.43 -31.26
N TYR A 701 -2.54 -17.90 -30.10
CA TYR A 701 -2.88 -16.56 -29.62
C TYR A 701 -2.41 -15.48 -30.60
N GLU A 702 -1.12 -15.49 -30.97
CA GLU A 702 -0.57 -14.51 -31.93
C GLU A 702 -1.22 -14.58 -33.31
N ARG A 703 -1.77 -15.73 -33.70
CA ARG A 703 -2.47 -15.92 -34.98
C ARG A 703 -3.94 -15.47 -34.91
N LEU A 704 -4.61 -15.75 -33.81
CA LEU A 704 -6.05 -15.54 -33.64
C LEU A 704 -6.39 -14.09 -33.29
N VAL A 705 -5.57 -13.41 -32.50
CA VAL A 705 -5.84 -12.04 -32.02
C VAL A 705 -6.14 -11.05 -33.16
N PRO A 706 -5.33 -10.94 -34.23
CA PRO A 706 -5.62 -10.01 -35.33
C PRO A 706 -6.92 -10.33 -36.08
N SER A 707 -7.24 -11.63 -36.22
CA SER A 707 -8.45 -12.10 -36.87
C SER A 707 -9.70 -11.80 -36.03
N LEU A 708 -9.60 -12.00 -34.71
CA LEU A 708 -10.66 -11.68 -33.76
C LEU A 708 -10.89 -10.17 -33.68
N ALA A 709 -9.81 -9.37 -33.67
CA ALA A 709 -9.90 -7.92 -33.69
C ALA A 709 -10.63 -7.41 -34.93
N SER A 710 -10.31 -7.97 -36.10
CA SER A 710 -10.98 -7.63 -37.36
C SER A 710 -12.46 -8.02 -37.34
N LEU A 711 -12.81 -9.19 -36.81
CA LEU A 711 -14.20 -9.63 -36.68
C LEU A 711 -15.01 -8.72 -35.77
N ILE A 712 -14.48 -8.38 -34.58
CA ILE A 712 -15.13 -7.48 -33.62
C ILE A 712 -15.33 -6.09 -34.25
N TYR A 713 -14.34 -5.59 -35.00
CA TYR A 713 -14.45 -4.33 -35.72
C TYR A 713 -15.60 -4.32 -36.74
N GLU A 714 -15.73 -5.41 -37.51
CA GLU A 714 -16.83 -5.56 -38.48
C GLU A 714 -18.21 -5.64 -37.79
N ILE A 715 -18.29 -6.31 -36.65
CA ILE A 715 -19.50 -6.35 -35.80
C ILE A 715 -19.84 -4.94 -35.32
N ALA A 716 -18.86 -4.18 -34.83
CA ALA A 716 -19.07 -2.82 -34.34
C ALA A 716 -19.56 -1.87 -35.45
N ILE A 717 -19.06 -2.01 -36.69
CA ILE A 717 -19.59 -1.25 -37.84
C ILE A 717 -21.05 -1.59 -38.08
N LEU A 718 -21.39 -2.89 -38.13
CA LEU A 718 -22.76 -3.32 -38.35
C LEU A 718 -23.69 -2.80 -37.25
N GLU A 719 -23.29 -2.93 -35.99
CA GLU A 719 -24.04 -2.45 -34.84
C GLU A 719 -24.31 -0.94 -34.95
N ASN A 720 -23.28 -0.15 -35.29
CA ASN A 720 -23.43 1.29 -35.48
C ASN A 720 -24.37 1.66 -36.63
N ASP A 721 -24.31 0.95 -37.77
CA ASP A 721 -25.22 1.16 -38.90
C ASP A 721 -26.68 0.80 -38.54
N LEU A 722 -26.87 -0.23 -37.72
CA LEU A 722 -28.20 -0.62 -37.21
C LEU A 722 -28.76 0.43 -36.23
N PHE A 723 -27.97 0.88 -35.25
CA PHE A 723 -28.39 1.93 -34.31
C PHE A 723 -28.73 3.24 -35.03
N ALA A 724 -27.94 3.65 -36.01
CA ALA A 724 -28.21 4.85 -36.82
C ALA A 724 -29.52 4.77 -37.62
N SER A 725 -29.94 3.55 -37.97
CA SER A 725 -31.21 3.31 -38.67
C SER A 725 -32.39 3.29 -37.71
N LEU A 726 -32.23 2.72 -36.51
CA LEU A 726 -33.24 2.74 -35.45
C LEU A 726 -33.55 4.17 -34.98
N ASP A 727 -32.54 5.03 -34.91
CA ASP A 727 -32.70 6.44 -34.55
C ASP A 727 -33.65 7.21 -35.49
N GLN A 728 -33.73 6.79 -36.76
CA GLN A 728 -34.57 7.44 -37.77
C GLN A 728 -35.98 6.85 -37.88
N ALA A 729 -36.28 5.81 -37.09
CA ALA A 729 -37.45 4.96 -37.29
C ALA A 729 -38.79 5.61 -36.88
N GLU A 730 -38.79 6.62 -36.00
CA GLU A 730 -40.00 7.28 -35.46
C GLU A 730 -41.14 6.28 -35.11
N VAL A 731 -40.82 5.20 -34.39
CA VAL A 731 -41.70 4.08 -34.01
C VAL A 731 -42.97 4.57 -33.32
N ALA A 732 -42.83 5.46 -32.34
CA ALA A 732 -43.97 6.02 -31.62
C ALA A 732 -44.95 6.76 -32.56
N SER A 733 -44.41 7.51 -33.54
CA SER A 733 -45.20 8.22 -34.55
C SER A 733 -45.95 7.23 -35.46
N MET A 734 -45.29 6.15 -35.89
CA MET A 734 -45.91 5.10 -36.72
C MET A 734 -47.08 4.42 -35.99
N ILE A 735 -46.93 4.14 -34.70
CA ILE A 735 -47.99 3.54 -33.88
C ILE A 735 -49.14 4.53 -33.64
N ASN A 736 -48.83 5.77 -33.25
CA ASN A 736 -49.83 6.80 -32.97
C ASN A 736 -50.67 7.17 -34.19
N THR A 737 -50.03 7.30 -35.36
CA THR A 737 -50.73 7.69 -36.59
C THR A 737 -51.57 6.55 -37.16
N ASN A 738 -51.14 5.29 -36.96
CA ASN A 738 -51.78 4.07 -37.47
C ASN A 738 -52.35 4.26 -38.87
N VAL A 739 -51.48 4.64 -39.81
CA VAL A 739 -51.86 4.98 -41.20
C VAL A 739 -52.58 3.82 -41.90
N TRP A 740 -52.31 2.58 -41.46
CA TRP A 740 -52.88 1.34 -41.97
C TRP A 740 -54.24 0.96 -41.36
N GLN A 741 -54.71 1.71 -40.35
CA GLN A 741 -56.00 1.51 -39.68
C GLN A 741 -56.17 0.11 -39.07
N ILE A 742 -55.10 -0.46 -38.51
CA ILE A 742 -55.11 -1.78 -37.87
C ILE A 742 -55.72 -1.67 -36.46
N GLU A 743 -56.79 -2.41 -36.19
CA GLU A 743 -57.48 -2.39 -34.88
C GLU A 743 -56.79 -3.25 -33.81
N ASP A 744 -56.06 -4.28 -34.23
CA ASP A 744 -55.34 -5.20 -33.34
C ASP A 744 -53.95 -4.62 -33.00
N PRO A 745 -53.70 -4.22 -31.73
CA PRO A 745 -52.43 -3.60 -31.33
C PRO A 745 -51.22 -4.50 -31.55
N GLU A 746 -51.34 -5.81 -31.29
CA GLU A 746 -50.20 -6.74 -31.43
C GLU A 746 -49.81 -6.88 -32.90
N LEU A 747 -50.80 -6.95 -33.80
CA LEU A 747 -50.56 -6.96 -35.24
C LEU A 747 -49.96 -5.63 -35.73
N LEU A 748 -50.42 -4.50 -35.19
CA LEU A 748 -49.85 -3.18 -35.50
C LEU A 748 -48.36 -3.11 -35.08
N TYR A 749 -48.01 -3.61 -33.89
CA TYR A 749 -46.63 -3.65 -33.41
C TYR A 749 -45.75 -4.54 -34.29
N SER A 750 -46.24 -5.70 -34.74
CA SER A 750 -45.51 -6.54 -35.68
C SER A 750 -45.29 -5.88 -37.04
N VAL A 751 -46.26 -5.12 -37.55
CA VAL A 751 -46.09 -4.33 -38.79
C VAL A 751 -45.02 -3.27 -38.63
N VAL A 752 -45.06 -2.51 -37.54
CA VAL A 752 -44.07 -1.48 -37.25
C VAL A 752 -42.68 -2.11 -37.09
N PHE A 753 -42.56 -3.20 -36.33
CA PHE A 753 -41.32 -3.96 -36.19
C PHE A 753 -40.71 -4.35 -37.55
N ILE A 754 -41.52 -4.94 -38.44
CA ILE A 754 -41.06 -5.35 -39.78
C ILE A 754 -40.51 -4.16 -40.56
N LEU A 755 -41.20 -3.02 -40.56
CA LEU A 755 -40.78 -1.83 -41.29
C LEU A 755 -39.49 -1.22 -40.72
N VAL A 756 -39.35 -1.21 -39.40
CA VAL A 756 -38.15 -0.69 -38.72
C VAL A 756 -36.94 -1.57 -38.99
N VAL A 757 -37.12 -2.89 -38.86
CA VAL A 757 -36.06 -3.87 -39.10
C VAL A 757 -35.66 -3.93 -40.58
N ASP A 758 -36.62 -3.84 -41.51
CA ASP A 758 -36.34 -3.78 -42.95
C ASP A 758 -35.52 -2.55 -43.33
N ASN A 759 -35.85 -1.39 -42.74
CA ASN A 759 -35.09 -0.15 -42.93
C ASN A 759 -33.65 -0.29 -42.40
N ALA A 760 -33.48 -0.88 -41.21
CA ALA A 760 -32.16 -1.09 -40.61
C ALA A 760 -31.32 -2.14 -41.37
N LEU A 761 -31.94 -3.23 -41.83
CA LEU A 761 -31.27 -4.30 -42.58
C LEU A 761 -31.20 -3.98 -44.07
N THR A 762 -30.47 -2.92 -44.40
CA THR A 762 -30.12 -2.60 -45.80
C THR A 762 -29.38 -3.77 -46.46
N LEU A 763 -29.34 -3.80 -47.80
CA LEU A 763 -28.57 -4.81 -48.53
C LEU A 763 -27.11 -4.89 -48.05
N ALA A 764 -26.49 -3.74 -47.77
CA ALA A 764 -25.12 -3.69 -47.26
C ALA A 764 -24.99 -4.32 -45.87
N ASN A 765 -25.95 -4.07 -44.97
CA ASN A 765 -25.95 -4.63 -43.61
C ASN A 765 -26.22 -6.14 -43.62
N LYS A 766 -27.13 -6.62 -44.49
CA LYS A 766 -27.39 -8.05 -44.70
C LYS A 766 -26.15 -8.78 -45.23
N GLU A 767 -25.48 -8.21 -46.23
CA GLU A 767 -24.24 -8.77 -46.79
C GLU A 767 -23.12 -8.80 -45.72
N ARG A 768 -22.93 -7.71 -44.98
CA ARG A 768 -21.95 -7.63 -43.89
C ARG A 768 -22.22 -8.66 -42.79
N PHE A 769 -23.46 -8.83 -42.37
CA PHE A 769 -23.84 -9.83 -41.36
C PHE A 769 -23.47 -11.26 -41.78
N LEU A 770 -23.73 -11.64 -43.04
CA LEU A 770 -23.37 -12.95 -43.57
C LEU A 770 -21.84 -13.11 -43.76
N GLU A 771 -21.14 -12.03 -44.08
CA GLU A 771 -19.68 -12.00 -44.13
C GLU A 771 -19.05 -12.18 -42.73
N ILE A 772 -19.62 -11.56 -41.69
CA ILE A 772 -19.22 -11.75 -40.29
C ILE A 772 -19.37 -13.24 -39.89
N ILE A 773 -20.51 -13.87 -40.21
CA ILE A 773 -20.70 -15.31 -39.97
C ILE A 773 -19.63 -16.11 -40.71
N THR A 774 -19.38 -15.79 -41.98
CA THR A 774 -18.38 -16.49 -42.78
C THR A 774 -16.99 -16.39 -42.15
N ASN A 775 -16.57 -15.19 -41.76
CA ASN A 775 -15.25 -14.94 -41.18
C ASN A 775 -15.08 -15.58 -39.80
N LEU A 776 -16.12 -15.55 -38.95
CA LEU A 776 -16.14 -16.24 -37.66
C LEU A 776 -15.84 -17.74 -37.85
N PHE A 777 -16.55 -18.39 -38.76
CA PHE A 777 -16.38 -19.83 -38.98
C PHE A 777 -15.07 -20.16 -39.70
N ASP A 778 -14.77 -19.48 -40.81
CA ASP A 778 -13.63 -19.84 -41.66
C ASP A 778 -12.28 -19.44 -41.08
N THR A 779 -12.23 -18.37 -40.28
CA THR A 779 -10.96 -17.82 -39.77
C THR A 779 -10.69 -18.18 -38.30
N LEU A 780 -11.73 -18.21 -37.46
CA LEU A 780 -11.57 -18.45 -36.02
C LEU A 780 -11.94 -19.89 -35.65
N LEU A 781 -13.16 -20.33 -35.94
CA LEU A 781 -13.64 -21.64 -35.45
C LEU A 781 -13.00 -22.84 -36.16
N LYS A 782 -12.48 -22.66 -37.39
CA LYS A 782 -11.68 -23.67 -38.10
C LYS A 782 -10.20 -23.65 -37.75
N ASP A 783 -9.77 -22.77 -36.86
CA ASP A 783 -8.39 -22.79 -36.39
C ASP A 783 -8.08 -24.14 -35.73
N ALA A 784 -6.92 -24.73 -36.06
CA ALA A 784 -6.55 -26.06 -35.58
C ALA A 784 -6.57 -26.16 -34.05
N PHE A 785 -6.17 -25.09 -33.35
CA PHE A 785 -6.18 -25.04 -31.88
C PHE A 785 -7.61 -25.06 -31.32
N ILE A 786 -8.52 -24.30 -31.93
CA ILE A 786 -9.93 -24.25 -31.52
C ILE A 786 -10.64 -25.58 -31.82
N LEU A 787 -10.37 -26.20 -32.98
CA LEU A 787 -10.91 -27.51 -33.32
C LEU A 787 -10.45 -28.61 -32.36
N GLU A 788 -9.20 -28.56 -31.92
CA GLU A 788 -8.67 -29.48 -30.91
C GLU A 788 -9.36 -29.26 -29.55
N MET A 789 -9.43 -28.01 -29.08
CA MET A 789 -10.09 -27.66 -27.82
C MET A 789 -11.56 -28.06 -27.78
N THR A 790 -12.27 -27.90 -28.91
CA THR A 790 -13.70 -28.21 -29.02
C THR A 790 -13.99 -29.64 -29.44
N ASN A 791 -12.95 -30.46 -29.70
CA ASN A 791 -13.06 -31.80 -30.26
C ASN A 791 -13.97 -31.85 -31.51
N SER A 792 -13.78 -30.88 -32.40
CA SER A 792 -14.60 -30.68 -33.59
C SER A 792 -13.81 -30.90 -34.88
N THR A 793 -14.48 -30.80 -36.03
CA THR A 793 -13.85 -30.98 -37.35
C THR A 793 -14.19 -29.82 -38.28
N GLU A 794 -13.30 -29.54 -39.25
CA GLU A 794 -13.56 -28.54 -40.28
C GLU A 794 -14.89 -28.78 -41.01
N GLN A 795 -15.23 -30.05 -41.28
CA GLN A 795 -16.49 -30.43 -41.92
C GLN A 795 -17.70 -30.03 -41.06
N ALA A 796 -17.65 -30.29 -39.75
CA ALA A 796 -18.74 -29.92 -38.85
C ALA A 796 -18.92 -28.39 -38.79
N MET A 797 -17.83 -27.63 -38.81
CA MET A 797 -17.87 -26.17 -38.88
C MET A 797 -18.43 -25.65 -40.21
N ASP A 798 -18.10 -26.30 -41.33
CA ASP A 798 -18.67 -25.98 -42.64
C ASP A 798 -20.18 -26.22 -42.71
N GLU A 799 -20.64 -27.37 -42.19
CA GLU A 799 -22.06 -27.72 -42.14
C GLU A 799 -22.84 -26.73 -41.28
N MET A 800 -22.33 -26.38 -40.09
CA MET A 800 -22.95 -25.42 -39.18
C MET A 800 -23.00 -24.00 -39.76
N ARG A 801 -21.90 -23.53 -40.38
CA ARG A 801 -21.88 -22.23 -41.07
C ARG A 801 -22.95 -22.16 -42.15
N LEU A 802 -23.06 -23.20 -42.97
CA LEU A 802 -24.02 -23.25 -44.07
C LEU A 802 -25.47 -23.23 -43.57
N GLU A 803 -25.76 -23.98 -42.51
CA GLU A 803 -27.08 -24.00 -41.87
C GLU A 803 -27.47 -22.61 -41.35
N ILE A 804 -26.58 -21.97 -40.58
CA ILE A 804 -26.81 -20.63 -40.02
C ILE A 804 -26.97 -19.58 -41.14
N SER A 805 -26.09 -19.62 -42.16
CA SER A 805 -26.14 -18.66 -43.27
C SER A 805 -27.42 -18.79 -44.09
N ASN A 806 -27.87 -20.01 -44.36
CA ASN A 806 -29.13 -20.24 -45.08
C ASN A 806 -30.34 -19.78 -44.26
N TYR A 807 -30.36 -20.06 -42.94
CA TYR A 807 -31.44 -19.62 -42.06
C TYR A 807 -31.61 -18.09 -42.10
N TYR A 808 -30.52 -17.33 -41.94
CA TYR A 808 -30.61 -15.87 -41.98
C TYR A 808 -30.89 -15.33 -43.37
N SER A 809 -30.38 -15.96 -44.44
CA SER A 809 -30.73 -15.59 -45.81
C SER A 809 -32.23 -15.74 -46.07
N ASP A 810 -32.82 -16.87 -45.66
CA ASP A 810 -34.26 -17.12 -45.79
C ASP A 810 -35.07 -16.12 -44.96
N LEU A 811 -34.59 -15.76 -43.77
CA LEU A 811 -35.23 -14.76 -42.91
C LEU A 811 -35.18 -13.35 -43.50
N PHE A 812 -34.07 -12.96 -44.13
CA PHE A 812 -33.94 -11.69 -44.83
C PHE A 812 -34.86 -11.62 -46.06
N ASP A 813 -34.96 -12.70 -46.83
CA ASP A 813 -35.89 -12.79 -47.98
C ASP A 813 -37.36 -12.73 -47.53
N GLU A 814 -37.69 -13.35 -46.38
CA GLU A 814 -39.02 -13.26 -45.77
C GLU A 814 -39.33 -11.81 -45.35
N LEU A 815 -38.39 -11.15 -44.65
CA LEU A 815 -38.52 -9.74 -44.24
C LEU A 815 -38.80 -8.83 -45.44
N ASP A 816 -38.00 -8.93 -46.50
CA ASP A 816 -38.16 -8.13 -47.73
C ASP A 816 -39.54 -8.34 -48.36
N THR A 817 -40.05 -9.57 -48.30
CA THR A 817 -41.38 -9.90 -48.82
C THR A 817 -42.49 -9.29 -47.96
N LEU A 818 -42.35 -9.35 -46.63
CA LEU A 818 -43.35 -8.83 -45.70
C LEU A 818 -43.39 -7.30 -45.68
N ALA A 819 -42.24 -6.63 -45.79
CA ALA A 819 -42.14 -5.18 -45.82
C ALA A 819 -42.84 -4.53 -47.04
N LEU A 820 -43.02 -5.28 -48.13
CA LEU A 820 -43.68 -4.82 -49.36
C LEU A 820 -45.22 -5.02 -49.38
N LEU A 821 -45.81 -5.57 -48.31
CA LEU A 821 -47.25 -5.81 -48.24
C LEU A 821 -48.07 -4.51 -48.14
N ASP A 822 -49.29 -4.53 -48.69
CA ASP A 822 -50.28 -3.50 -48.38
C ASP A 822 -50.94 -3.81 -47.03
N PHE A 823 -50.37 -3.28 -45.95
CA PHE A 823 -50.84 -3.52 -44.58
C PHE A 823 -52.29 -3.07 -44.35
N SER A 824 -52.84 -2.20 -45.19
CA SER A 824 -54.26 -1.77 -45.10
C SER A 824 -55.23 -2.83 -45.64
N ASN A 825 -54.73 -3.83 -46.37
CA ASN A 825 -55.54 -4.84 -47.06
C ASN A 825 -54.85 -6.22 -47.14
N MET A 826 -54.40 -6.73 -45.99
CA MET A 826 -53.81 -8.06 -45.87
C MET A 826 -54.84 -9.19 -45.88
N THR A 827 -54.49 -10.31 -46.50
CA THR A 827 -55.17 -11.59 -46.34
C THR A 827 -54.92 -12.19 -44.96
N GLU A 828 -55.75 -13.16 -44.55
CA GLU A 828 -55.58 -13.85 -43.26
C GLU A 828 -54.23 -14.56 -43.12
N THR A 829 -53.73 -15.14 -44.22
CA THR A 829 -52.41 -15.79 -44.23
C THR A 829 -51.28 -14.77 -44.09
N GLU A 830 -51.36 -13.63 -44.78
CA GLU A 830 -50.37 -12.56 -44.64
C GLU A 830 -50.37 -11.97 -43.23
N ARG A 831 -51.54 -11.78 -42.61
CA ARG A 831 -51.64 -11.34 -41.20
C ARG A 831 -50.93 -12.29 -40.25
N GLN A 832 -51.13 -13.60 -40.41
CA GLN A 832 -50.45 -14.60 -39.58
C GLN A 832 -48.93 -14.58 -39.79
N SER A 833 -48.47 -14.42 -41.03
CA SER A 833 -47.04 -14.31 -41.33
C SER A 833 -46.42 -13.08 -40.67
N VAL A 834 -47.03 -11.89 -40.82
CA VAL A 834 -46.59 -10.64 -40.17
C VAL A 834 -46.58 -10.79 -38.65
N TYR A 835 -47.66 -11.29 -38.06
CA TYR A 835 -47.79 -11.45 -36.62
C TYR A 835 -46.70 -12.37 -36.03
N SER A 836 -46.37 -13.47 -36.71
CA SER A 836 -45.44 -14.48 -36.22
C SER A 836 -43.96 -14.21 -36.57
N PHE A 837 -43.67 -13.24 -37.44
CA PHE A 837 -42.32 -12.93 -37.87
C PHE A 837 -41.39 -12.43 -36.75
N PRO A 838 -41.79 -11.45 -35.88
CA PRO A 838 -40.92 -11.00 -34.79
C PRO A 838 -40.51 -12.14 -33.86
N ALA A 839 -41.44 -13.04 -33.54
CA ALA A 839 -41.14 -14.21 -32.71
C ALA A 839 -40.13 -15.15 -33.40
N ARG A 840 -40.23 -15.37 -34.73
CA ARG A 840 -39.23 -16.17 -35.46
C ARG A 840 -37.86 -15.53 -35.45
N MET A 841 -37.78 -14.20 -35.55
CA MET A 841 -36.53 -13.46 -35.55
C MET A 841 -35.78 -13.52 -34.20
N PHE A 842 -36.50 -13.60 -33.08
CA PHE A 842 -35.90 -13.65 -31.74
C PHE A 842 -35.81 -15.06 -31.11
N ASN A 843 -36.45 -16.08 -31.68
CA ASN A 843 -36.51 -17.40 -31.07
C ASN A 843 -35.30 -18.28 -31.46
N PHE A 844 -34.21 -18.14 -30.70
CA PHE A 844 -32.98 -18.93 -30.87
C PHE A 844 -33.06 -20.37 -30.32
N SER A 845 -34.13 -20.77 -29.61
CA SER A 845 -34.08 -21.92 -28.70
C SER A 845 -34.50 -23.29 -29.24
N GLU A 846 -34.92 -23.45 -30.50
CA GLU A 846 -35.51 -24.73 -30.96
C GLU A 846 -34.84 -25.44 -32.14
N GLY A 847 -33.63 -25.08 -32.60
CA GLY A 847 -33.05 -25.93 -33.65
C GLY A 847 -31.62 -25.77 -34.14
N ILE A 848 -30.85 -24.76 -33.74
CA ILE A 848 -29.63 -24.41 -34.49
C ILE A 848 -28.31 -24.75 -33.75
N MET A 849 -28.37 -25.17 -32.48
CA MET A 849 -27.19 -25.73 -31.79
C MET A 849 -27.42 -27.19 -31.39
N PRO A 850 -26.53 -28.14 -31.75
CA PRO A 850 -26.45 -29.38 -31.00
C PRO A 850 -26.09 -29.06 -29.54
N PRO A 851 -26.52 -29.87 -28.57
CA PRO A 851 -26.07 -29.70 -27.20
C PRO A 851 -24.55 -29.81 -27.20
N ILE A 852 -23.86 -28.70 -26.89
CA ILE A 852 -22.50 -28.76 -26.40
C ILE A 852 -22.64 -29.42 -25.03
N GLU A 853 -22.38 -30.72 -24.95
CA GLU A 853 -22.25 -31.38 -23.66
C GLU A 853 -21.05 -30.72 -22.94
N PRO A 854 -21.25 -30.21 -21.72
CA PRO A 854 -20.16 -29.65 -20.95
C PRO A 854 -19.26 -30.81 -20.51
N ASN A 855 -18.02 -30.82 -21.00
CA ASN A 855 -16.89 -31.46 -20.33
C ASN A 855 -15.82 -30.41 -20.10
#